data_AF-A0A2C0ZRM7-F1
#
_entry.id   AF-A0A2C0ZRM7-F1
#
_cell.length_a   1.000
_cell.length_b   1.000
_cell.length_c   1.000
_cell.angle_alpha   90.00
_cell.angle_beta   90.00
_cell.angle_gamma   90.00
#
_symmetry.space_group_name_H-M   'P 1'
#
loop_
_entity.id
_entity.type
_entity.pdbx_description
1 polymer ?
#
loop_
_entity_poly.entity_id
_entity_poly.type
_entity_poly.pdbx_seq_one_letter_code
_entity_poly.pdbx_strand_id
1 'polypeptide(L)'
;MSIELDQKVSTLSGVGEETETQLNDMGIFTINDLIEYLPYRYEDFRNKDLSEVKHEERVTVEGIVHSAPLLQYFGKNKSRLTFRLLVDRYLITVICFNRPYFKTKLNLNEHVTVSGKWDQHKQTITLSDLVFGSRTNSHEIEPVYSIKGKMSVKTMRKFVEQSFKKFGHLINDLVPKELIQKYKLLNRSETLRLLHHPIDANSLKQARRSFVYEEFFLFQLKMQALRKIQRNHSKGIPKILYNDKIQQLIQSLPFPLTSAQNRVVQEIFTDLQSPYRMNRLLQGDVGSGKTVVATIALYACTLDSYQGALMVPTEILAEQHFESLAKMFQHTDVNVELLTSSVKGKKRREILERLKNGEVHILVGTHALIQDEVQFNKLGIVITDEQHRFGVGQRRVLREKGYFPDVLFMTATPIPRTLAITAFGEMDVSIIDEYPAGRKKIETYWVKQEMFDRVLDFIGKEIKNGRQAYLICPLIEESEKLDLQNALDLHSVLSFHYKNKANVGLMHGKLSSTEKDDVMKAFAANEVQILVSTTVVEVGVNVPNATVMVIYDADRFGLSQLHQLRGRVGRGSEQSYCILVGDPKSEVGKERLTIMTETNDGFELSEKDLELRGPGDFFGKQQSGVPEFKMADMVHDYRALEVARNDATLLVNSDVFWKANEYQGLRVYLERTGIFNSEKLD
;
A
#
# COMPACT_ATOMS: atom_id res chain seq x y z
N MET A 1 -12.01 21.77 22.46
CA MET A 1 -11.10 22.86 22.05
C MET A 1 -11.65 24.18 22.54
N SER A 2 -10.80 25.13 22.94
CA SER A 2 -11.24 26.46 23.36
C SER A 2 -11.46 27.36 22.13
N ILE A 3 -12.50 28.20 22.18
CA ILE A 3 -12.82 29.21 21.14
C ILE A 3 -11.65 30.18 20.91
N GLU A 4 -10.79 30.31 21.92
CA GLU A 4 -9.62 31.20 21.91
C GLU A 4 -8.50 30.73 20.97
N LEU A 5 -8.37 29.42 20.70
CA LEU A 5 -7.38 28.91 19.74
C LEU A 5 -7.81 29.11 18.27
N ASP A 6 -9.11 29.25 18.03
CA ASP A 6 -9.69 29.51 16.70
C ASP A 6 -9.65 31.03 16.35
N GLN A 7 -9.01 31.86 17.18
CA GLN A 7 -8.79 33.29 16.90
C GLN A 7 -7.83 33.51 15.72
N LYS A 8 -7.98 34.64 15.02
CA LYS A 8 -7.09 35.02 13.91
C LYS A 8 -5.65 35.24 14.39
N VAL A 9 -4.68 34.90 13.54
CA VAL A 9 -3.24 35.12 13.81
C VAL A 9 -2.85 36.59 14.00
N SER A 10 -3.65 37.54 13.49
CA SER A 10 -3.48 38.99 13.70
C SER A 10 -3.58 39.44 15.15
N THR A 11 -4.09 38.59 16.05
CA THR A 11 -4.10 38.85 17.50
C THR A 11 -2.70 38.79 18.14
N LEU A 12 -1.71 38.22 17.43
CA LEU A 12 -0.33 38.14 17.91
C LEU A 12 0.43 39.44 17.69
N SER A 13 1.21 39.82 18.71
CA SER A 13 2.02 41.03 18.68
C SER A 13 3.11 40.96 17.61
N GLY A 14 3.04 41.84 16.62
CA GLY A 14 4.00 41.91 15.51
C GLY A 14 3.54 41.22 14.23
N VAL A 15 2.30 40.70 14.19
CA VAL A 15 1.62 40.29 12.96
C VAL A 15 0.81 41.48 12.45
N GLY A 16 1.40 42.26 11.55
CA GLY A 16 0.69 43.32 10.81
C GLY A 16 0.01 42.77 9.55
N GLU A 17 -0.71 43.61 8.80
CA GLU A 17 -1.47 43.20 7.59
C GLU A 17 -0.61 42.44 6.56
N GLU A 18 0.62 42.91 6.29
CA GLU A 18 1.53 42.24 5.34
C GLU A 18 2.03 40.88 5.86
N THR A 19 2.14 40.71 7.18
CA THR A 19 2.57 39.43 7.78
C THR A 19 1.41 38.45 7.85
N GLU A 20 0.19 38.95 8.13
CA GLU A 20 -1.02 38.15 8.12
C GLU A 20 -1.31 37.58 6.71
N THR A 21 -1.15 38.36 5.66
CA THR A 21 -1.30 37.85 4.28
C THR A 21 -0.27 36.78 3.95
N GLN A 22 1.00 36.96 4.36
CA GLN A 22 2.04 35.93 4.18
C GLN A 22 1.74 34.63 4.94
N LEU A 23 1.16 34.72 6.15
CA LEU A 23 0.71 33.55 6.93
C LEU A 23 -0.47 32.85 6.24
N ASN A 24 -1.45 33.62 5.78
CA ASN A 24 -2.61 33.10 5.05
C ASN A 24 -2.21 32.38 3.74
N ASP A 25 -1.20 32.87 3.01
CA ASP A 25 -0.65 32.23 1.80
C ASP A 25 -0.01 30.85 2.08
N MET A 26 0.31 30.58 3.34
CA MET A 26 0.79 29.27 3.83
C MET A 26 -0.33 28.44 4.47
N GLY A 27 -1.58 28.91 4.42
CA GLY A 27 -2.74 28.25 5.00
C GLY A 27 -2.90 28.47 6.50
N ILE A 28 -2.21 29.46 7.08
CA ILE A 28 -2.21 29.74 8.51
C ILE A 28 -3.13 30.93 8.79
N PHE A 29 -4.37 30.65 9.21
CA PHE A 29 -5.38 31.70 9.48
C PHE A 29 -5.60 31.93 10.97
N THR A 30 -5.47 30.87 11.76
CA THR A 30 -5.74 30.87 13.21
C THR A 30 -4.50 30.58 14.04
N ILE A 31 -4.58 30.84 15.34
CA ILE A 31 -3.52 30.50 16.31
C ILE A 31 -3.31 28.98 16.34
N ASN A 32 -4.38 28.19 16.24
CA ASN A 32 -4.28 26.74 16.13
C ASN A 32 -3.50 26.32 14.88
N ASP A 33 -3.78 26.93 13.71
CA ASP A 33 -3.03 26.63 12.48
C ASP A 33 -1.54 26.90 12.64
N LEU A 34 -1.19 27.99 13.34
CA LEU A 34 0.21 28.37 13.57
C LEU A 34 0.93 27.39 14.50
N ILE A 35 0.25 26.94 15.56
CA ILE A 35 0.76 25.95 16.52
C ILE A 35 0.89 24.56 15.88
N GLU A 36 0.05 24.24 14.90
CA GLU A 36 0.13 22.97 14.19
C GLU A 36 0.94 23.04 12.88
N TYR A 37 1.56 24.18 12.57
CA TYR A 37 2.41 24.35 11.39
C TYR A 37 3.82 23.80 11.66
N LEU A 38 3.95 22.47 11.58
CA LEU A 38 5.15 21.77 12.01
C LEU A 38 6.38 22.03 11.11
N PRO A 39 7.60 21.95 11.67
CA PRO A 39 8.83 21.98 10.89
C PRO A 39 8.94 20.76 9.96
N TYR A 40 9.35 20.96 8.71
CA TYR A 40 9.53 19.86 7.75
C TYR A 40 10.89 19.15 7.89
N ARG A 41 11.87 19.83 8.52
CA ARG A 41 13.17 19.24 8.86
C ARG A 41 13.76 19.90 10.10
N TYR A 42 14.76 19.24 10.69
CA TYR A 42 15.53 19.74 11.81
C TYR A 42 16.99 19.83 11.42
N GLU A 43 17.62 20.97 11.68
CA GLU A 43 19.06 21.13 11.50
C GLU A 43 19.76 20.84 12.82
N ASP A 44 20.62 19.81 12.81
CA ASP A 44 21.44 19.41 13.94
C ASP A 44 22.77 20.18 13.92
N PHE A 45 22.95 21.03 14.91
CA PHE A 45 24.12 21.87 15.11
C PHE A 45 24.99 21.41 16.26
N ARG A 46 24.76 20.20 16.79
CA ARG A 46 25.65 19.59 17.80
C ARG A 46 27.05 19.42 17.24
N ASN A 47 28.04 19.72 18.07
CA ASN A 47 29.43 19.41 17.78
C ASN A 47 29.58 17.88 17.75
N LYS A 48 29.99 17.35 16.60
CA LYS A 48 30.32 15.92 16.45
C LYS A 48 31.82 15.76 16.36
N ASP A 49 32.34 14.69 16.96
CA ASP A 49 33.73 14.29 16.74
C ASP A 49 33.89 13.84 15.29
N LEU A 50 34.85 14.42 14.57
CA LEU A 50 35.13 14.11 13.16
C LEU A 50 35.48 12.63 12.93
N SER A 51 35.85 11.88 13.97
CA SER A 51 36.12 10.44 13.89
C SER A 51 34.86 9.57 13.80
N GLU A 52 33.69 10.06 14.22
CA GLU A 52 32.43 9.30 14.24
C GLU A 52 31.50 9.63 13.06
N VAL A 53 31.85 10.64 12.26
CA VAL A 53 31.01 11.16 11.18
C VAL A 53 31.26 10.41 9.88
N LYS A 54 30.18 9.95 9.22
CA LYS A 54 30.27 9.22 7.94
C LYS A 54 30.60 10.15 6.77
N HIS A 55 31.19 9.60 5.72
CA HIS A 55 31.40 10.32 4.47
C HIS A 55 30.06 10.86 3.92
N GLU A 56 30.08 12.09 3.41
CA GLU A 56 28.93 12.85 2.90
C GLU A 56 27.90 13.34 3.94
N GLU A 57 28.12 13.09 5.22
CA GLU A 57 27.24 13.57 6.30
C GLU A 57 27.47 15.07 6.58
N ARG A 58 26.43 15.78 7.02
CA ARG A 58 26.58 17.17 7.47
C ARG A 58 27.09 17.19 8.91
N VAL A 59 28.15 17.95 9.15
CA VAL A 59 28.82 18.09 10.44
C VAL A 59 28.89 19.55 10.87
N THR A 60 28.83 19.79 12.17
CA THR A 60 29.16 21.08 12.79
C THR A 60 30.38 20.87 13.68
N VAL A 61 31.41 21.70 13.48
CA VAL A 61 32.68 21.63 14.21
C VAL A 61 33.12 23.02 14.65
N GLU A 62 33.70 23.10 15.83
CA GLU A 62 34.34 24.31 16.35
C GLU A 62 35.85 24.18 16.19
N GLY A 63 36.51 25.24 15.71
CA GLY A 63 37.94 25.21 15.50
C GLY A 63 38.57 26.58 15.35
N ILE A 64 39.89 26.58 15.22
CA ILE A 64 40.72 27.78 15.07
C ILE A 64 41.17 27.92 13.62
N VAL A 65 40.99 29.10 13.03
CA VAL A 65 41.45 29.37 11.66
C VAL A 65 42.98 29.34 11.62
N HIS A 66 43.54 28.34 10.93
CA HIS A 66 44.98 28.06 10.88
C HIS A 66 45.64 28.55 9.58
N SER A 67 44.88 28.95 8.57
CA SER A 67 45.46 29.56 7.35
C SER A 67 44.67 30.78 6.91
N ALA A 68 45.37 31.74 6.27
CA ALA A 68 44.72 32.84 5.60
C ALA A 68 43.75 32.33 4.50
N PRO A 69 42.57 32.95 4.33
CA PRO A 69 41.59 32.53 3.34
C PRO A 69 42.06 32.83 1.91
N LEU A 70 42.09 31.79 1.07
CA LEU A 70 42.43 31.87 -0.35
C LEU A 70 41.16 31.99 -1.19
N LEU A 71 41.02 33.10 -1.93
CA LEU A 71 39.87 33.35 -2.80
C LEU A 71 40.25 33.15 -4.27
N GLN A 72 39.55 32.25 -4.95
CA GLN A 72 39.74 31.94 -6.37
C GLN A 72 38.42 32.14 -7.12
N TYR A 73 38.49 32.70 -8.32
CA TYR A 73 37.35 32.88 -9.22
C TYR A 73 37.47 31.93 -10.40
N PHE A 74 36.41 31.18 -10.70
CA PHE A 74 36.39 30.18 -11.78
C PHE A 74 35.29 30.46 -12.82
N GLY A 75 34.79 31.70 -12.85
CA GLY A 75 33.79 32.20 -13.80
C GLY A 75 33.27 33.58 -13.38
N LYS A 76 32.50 34.25 -14.24
CA LYS A 76 32.07 35.67 -14.04
C LYS A 76 31.36 35.94 -12.69
N ASN A 77 30.67 34.96 -12.11
CA ASN A 77 29.96 35.08 -10.82
C ASN A 77 30.19 33.88 -9.87
N LYS A 78 31.25 33.10 -10.08
CA LYS A 78 31.54 31.92 -9.24
C LYS A 78 32.86 32.09 -8.50
N SER A 79 32.80 32.16 -7.19
CA SER A 79 33.98 32.26 -6.32
C SER A 79 34.08 31.05 -5.40
N ARG A 80 35.31 30.68 -5.06
CA ARG A 80 35.64 29.63 -4.11
C ARG A 80 36.65 30.20 -3.12
N LEU A 81 36.26 30.25 -1.85
CA LEU A 81 37.12 30.64 -0.74
C LEU A 81 37.52 29.39 0.03
N THR A 82 38.81 29.20 0.29
CA THR A 82 39.32 28.05 1.04
C THR A 82 40.21 28.48 2.18
N PHE A 83 40.08 27.84 3.34
CA PHE A 83 40.96 28.04 4.50
C PHE A 83 41.09 26.75 5.30
N ARG A 84 42.15 26.62 6.09
CA ARG A 84 42.36 25.49 7.00
C ARG A 84 41.84 25.83 8.38
N LEU A 85 41.10 24.90 8.96
CA LEU A 85 40.54 24.97 10.30
C LEU A 85 41.16 23.85 11.14
N LEU A 86 41.72 24.20 12.30
CA LEU A 86 42.19 23.23 13.28
C LEU A 86 41.04 22.92 14.25
N VAL A 87 40.50 21.70 14.17
CA VAL A 87 39.42 21.19 15.01
C VAL A 87 40.03 20.10 15.89
N ASP A 88 40.14 20.35 17.19
CA ASP A 88 40.85 19.49 18.14
C ASP A 88 42.27 19.12 17.67
N ARG A 89 42.45 17.90 17.13
CA ARG A 89 43.70 17.37 16.57
C ARG A 89 43.72 17.28 15.04
N TYR A 90 42.63 17.63 14.37
CA TYR A 90 42.45 17.48 12.94
C TYR A 90 42.59 18.82 12.21
N LEU A 91 43.48 18.87 11.22
CA LEU A 91 43.63 20.02 10.35
C LEU A 91 42.81 19.78 9.07
N ILE A 92 41.65 20.41 8.97
CA ILE A 92 40.69 20.20 7.87
C ILE A 92 40.65 21.40 6.93
N THR A 93 40.24 21.18 5.69
CA THR A 93 40.08 22.26 4.70
C THR A 93 38.62 22.64 4.54
N VAL A 94 38.28 23.90 4.82
CA VAL A 94 36.93 24.43 4.63
C VAL A 94 36.83 25.09 3.27
N ILE A 95 35.78 24.77 2.51
CA ILE A 95 35.52 25.30 1.17
C ILE A 95 34.19 26.07 1.19
N CYS A 96 34.23 27.38 0.89
CA CYS A 96 33.05 28.23 0.76
C CYS A 96 32.84 28.61 -0.70
N PHE A 97 31.68 28.25 -1.27
CA PHE A 97 31.30 28.69 -2.61
C PHE A 97 30.51 29.99 -2.55
N ASN A 98 30.82 30.94 -3.45
CA ASN A 98 30.10 32.19 -3.65
C ASN A 98 29.98 33.10 -2.42
N ARG A 99 30.94 33.04 -1.48
CA ARG A 99 30.98 33.87 -0.27
C ARG A 99 32.30 34.64 -0.14
N PRO A 100 32.63 35.55 -1.06
CA PRO A 100 33.91 36.27 -1.05
C PRO A 100 34.05 37.21 0.16
N TYR A 101 32.94 37.65 0.74
CA TYR A 101 32.90 38.56 1.90
C TYR A 101 33.51 37.95 3.17
N PHE A 102 33.65 36.63 3.27
CA PHE A 102 34.34 36.01 4.40
C PHE A 102 35.85 36.24 4.39
N LYS A 103 36.43 36.61 3.24
CA LYS A 103 37.87 36.87 3.13
C LYS A 103 38.34 37.98 4.07
N THR A 104 37.53 39.01 4.26
CA THR A 104 37.86 40.16 5.13
C THR A 104 37.46 39.94 6.58
N LYS A 105 36.66 38.90 6.87
CA LYS A 105 36.15 38.60 8.21
C LYS A 105 36.88 37.46 8.91
N LEU A 106 37.52 36.56 8.16
CA LEU A 106 38.26 35.42 8.72
C LEU A 106 39.72 35.80 8.99
N ASN A 107 40.06 35.99 10.26
CA ASN A 107 41.44 36.23 10.68
C ASN A 107 42.13 34.95 11.14
N LEU A 108 43.46 34.93 11.05
CA LEU A 108 44.28 33.87 11.65
C LEU A 108 44.06 33.83 13.16
N ASN A 109 44.02 32.63 13.72
CA ASN A 109 43.78 32.33 15.14
C ASN A 109 42.40 32.74 15.67
N GLU A 110 41.44 33.01 14.79
CA GLU A 110 40.05 33.28 15.19
C GLU A 110 39.29 31.97 15.43
N HIS A 111 38.49 31.94 16.50
CA HIS A 111 37.59 30.82 16.79
C HIS A 111 36.33 30.94 15.94
N VAL A 112 36.01 29.89 15.18
CA VAL A 112 34.82 29.83 14.33
C VAL A 112 34.12 28.48 14.46
N THR A 113 32.79 28.52 14.37
CA THR A 113 31.96 27.33 14.24
C THR A 113 31.60 27.16 12.77
N VAL A 114 31.93 26.00 12.19
CA VAL A 114 31.71 25.69 10.78
C VAL A 114 30.74 24.52 10.66
N SER A 115 29.67 24.70 9.88
CA SER A 115 28.72 23.65 9.54
C SER A 115 28.72 23.37 8.04
N GLY A 116 28.78 22.11 7.63
CA GLY A 116 28.80 21.75 6.22
C GLY A 116 28.90 20.26 5.91
N LYS A 117 28.95 19.91 4.62
CA LYS A 117 29.07 18.51 4.16
C LYS A 117 30.51 18.04 4.34
N TRP A 118 30.70 16.93 5.07
CA TRP A 118 31.99 16.31 5.34
C TRP A 118 32.39 15.36 4.21
N ASP A 119 33.58 15.58 3.64
CA ASP A 119 34.23 14.64 2.74
C ASP A 119 35.41 14.01 3.49
N GLN A 120 35.17 12.82 4.04
CA GLN A 120 36.17 12.04 4.79
C GLN A 120 37.43 11.72 3.97
N HIS A 121 37.32 11.49 2.66
CA HIS A 121 38.46 11.13 1.81
C HIS A 121 39.40 12.31 1.58
N LYS A 122 38.85 13.53 1.48
CA LYS A 122 39.63 14.76 1.25
C LYS A 122 39.87 15.58 2.50
N GLN A 123 39.34 15.17 3.65
CA GLN A 123 39.31 15.93 4.90
C GLN A 123 38.81 17.36 4.69
N THR A 124 37.75 17.51 3.90
CA THR A 124 37.18 18.82 3.54
C THR A 124 35.76 18.97 4.04
N ILE A 125 35.45 20.15 4.56
CA ILE A 125 34.06 20.56 4.81
C ILE A 125 33.64 21.55 3.72
N THR A 126 32.58 21.20 2.99
CA THR A 126 31.91 22.16 2.12
C THR A 126 30.95 23.01 2.95
N LEU A 127 31.30 24.27 3.15
CA LEU A 127 30.64 25.19 4.08
C LEU A 127 29.19 25.47 3.67
N SER A 128 28.27 25.16 4.57
CA SER A 128 26.87 25.57 4.51
C SER A 128 26.62 26.80 5.39
N ASP A 129 27.17 26.81 6.59
CA ASP A 129 27.03 27.91 7.55
C ASP A 129 28.34 28.18 8.30
N LEU A 130 28.54 29.44 8.71
CA LEU A 130 29.71 29.88 9.47
C LEU A 130 29.28 30.90 10.52
N VAL A 131 29.59 30.62 11.78
CA VAL A 131 29.38 31.51 12.91
C VAL A 131 30.73 31.88 13.50
N PHE A 132 30.93 33.16 13.78
CA PHE A 132 32.14 33.66 14.46
C PHE A 132 31.97 33.48 15.97
N GLY A 133 32.96 32.87 16.63
CA GLY A 133 32.90 32.49 18.04
C GLY A 133 32.26 31.11 18.29
N SER A 134 32.15 30.77 19.58
CA SER A 134 31.47 29.55 20.06
C SER A 134 29.95 29.75 20.10
N ARG A 135 29.21 28.70 19.75
CA ARG A 135 27.75 28.75 19.65
C ARG A 135 27.10 28.63 21.04
N THR A 136 27.30 29.62 21.91
CA THR A 136 26.95 29.55 23.35
C THR A 136 25.46 29.67 23.68
N ASN A 137 24.60 30.11 22.75
CA ASN A 137 23.18 30.41 23.01
C ASN A 137 22.20 29.92 21.94
N SER A 138 22.61 29.02 21.05
CA SER A 138 21.72 28.46 20.03
C SER A 138 21.28 27.06 20.41
N HIS A 139 20.01 26.76 20.22
CA HIS A 139 19.50 25.39 20.31
C HIS A 139 20.36 24.44 19.48
N GLU A 140 20.77 23.33 20.10
CA GLU A 140 21.54 22.27 19.46
C GLU A 140 20.83 21.68 18.23
N ILE A 141 19.51 21.70 18.25
CA ILE A 141 18.65 21.26 17.16
C ILE A 141 17.69 22.41 16.83
N GLU A 142 17.66 22.80 15.57
CA GLU A 142 16.88 23.94 15.12
C GLU A 142 15.82 23.52 14.08
N PRO A 143 14.53 23.85 14.30
CA PRO A 143 13.46 23.52 13.37
C PRO A 143 13.52 24.39 12.11
N VAL A 144 13.28 23.80 10.95
CA VAL A 144 13.16 24.50 9.67
C VAL A 144 11.73 24.38 9.16
N TYR A 145 11.14 25.53 8.84
CA TYR A 145 9.77 25.66 8.37
C TYR A 145 9.74 25.91 6.87
N SER A 146 8.69 25.43 6.21
CA SER A 146 8.39 25.82 4.84
C SER A 146 7.90 27.26 4.87
N ILE A 147 8.54 28.17 4.15
CA ILE A 147 8.20 29.60 4.19
C ILE A 147 8.02 30.11 2.77
N LYS A 148 6.98 30.91 2.57
CA LYS A 148 6.71 31.63 1.31
C LYS A 148 7.00 33.12 1.47
N GLY A 149 7.35 33.77 0.37
CA GLY A 149 7.55 35.22 0.32
C GLY A 149 8.83 35.69 1.04
N LYS A 150 8.73 36.82 1.75
CA LYS A 150 9.87 37.50 2.40
C LYS A 150 10.05 37.15 3.88
N MET A 151 9.18 36.30 4.44
CA MET A 151 9.27 35.93 5.85
C MET A 151 10.54 35.12 6.14
N SER A 152 11.14 35.36 7.30
CA SER A 152 12.30 34.58 7.77
C SER A 152 11.89 33.47 8.73
N VAL A 153 12.67 32.38 8.77
CA VAL A 153 12.52 31.29 9.76
C VAL A 153 12.56 31.80 11.19
N LYS A 154 13.38 32.83 11.45
CA LYS A 154 13.48 33.47 12.76
C LYS A 154 12.19 34.17 13.16
N THR A 155 11.51 34.82 12.22
CA THR A 155 10.21 35.46 12.45
C THR A 155 9.14 34.42 12.76
N MET A 156 9.08 33.34 11.98
CA MET A 156 8.15 32.23 12.21
C MET A 156 8.32 31.63 13.62
N ARG A 157 9.56 31.30 14.01
CA ARG A 157 9.87 30.78 15.35
C ARG A 157 9.41 31.73 16.47
N LYS A 158 9.57 33.04 16.28
CA LYS A 158 9.13 34.05 17.26
C LYS A 158 7.61 34.02 17.43
N PHE A 159 6.83 33.92 16.35
CA PHE A 159 5.37 33.85 16.45
C PHE A 159 4.88 32.55 17.08
N VAL A 160 5.50 31.42 16.73
CA VAL A 160 5.23 30.13 17.37
C VAL A 160 5.49 30.21 18.88
N GLU A 161 6.64 30.75 19.30
CA GLU A 161 6.98 30.89 20.73
C GLU A 161 5.99 31.78 21.47
N GLN A 162 5.57 32.91 20.86
CA GLN A 162 4.54 33.77 21.44
C GLN A 162 3.19 33.06 21.58
N SER A 163 2.84 32.21 20.61
CA SER A 163 1.60 31.44 20.62
C SER A 163 1.58 30.43 21.75
N PHE A 164 2.67 29.67 21.97
CA PHE A 164 2.78 28.76 23.10
C PHE A 164 2.75 29.48 24.45
N LYS A 165 3.42 30.64 24.58
CA LYS A 165 3.42 31.41 25.84
C LYS A 165 2.03 31.89 26.23
N LYS A 166 1.22 32.34 25.26
CA LYS A 166 -0.13 32.87 25.52
C LYS A 166 -1.20 31.78 25.60
N PHE A 167 -1.18 30.82 24.67
CA PHE A 167 -2.29 29.91 24.44
C PHE A 167 -1.95 28.43 24.70
N GLY A 168 -0.69 28.09 25.02
CA GLY A 168 -0.26 26.70 25.16
C GLY A 168 -0.99 25.90 26.25
N HIS A 169 -1.53 26.57 27.27
CA HIS A 169 -2.32 25.96 28.35
C HIS A 169 -3.74 25.54 27.92
N LEU A 170 -4.21 26.01 26.77
CA LEU A 170 -5.53 25.68 26.21
C LEU A 170 -5.49 24.45 25.30
N ILE A 171 -4.29 23.95 24.98
CA ILE A 171 -4.08 22.76 24.16
C ILE A 171 -4.42 21.54 25.02
N ASN A 172 -5.57 20.94 24.73
CA ASN A 172 -6.03 19.72 25.40
C ASN A 172 -5.60 18.47 24.63
N ASP A 173 -5.39 17.38 25.35
CA ASP A 173 -5.16 16.06 24.77
C ASP A 173 -6.39 15.58 24.01
N LEU A 174 -6.20 15.10 22.78
CA LEU A 174 -7.24 14.40 22.02
C LEU A 174 -7.16 12.89 22.22
N VAL A 175 -5.94 12.36 22.41
CA VAL A 175 -5.73 10.94 22.71
C VAL A 175 -6.20 10.65 24.15
N PRO A 176 -7.00 9.59 24.39
CA PRO A 176 -7.42 9.20 25.72
C PRO A 176 -6.24 8.97 26.68
N LYS A 177 -6.40 9.37 27.95
CA LYS A 177 -5.35 9.25 28.99
C LYS A 177 -4.84 7.82 29.15
N GLU A 178 -5.72 6.83 28.99
CA GLU A 178 -5.37 5.41 29.03
C GLU A 178 -4.35 5.04 27.95
N LEU A 179 -4.52 5.52 26.72
CA LEU A 179 -3.60 5.26 25.61
C LEU A 179 -2.29 6.01 25.78
N ILE A 180 -2.34 7.25 26.29
CA ILE A 180 -1.14 8.03 26.65
C ILE A 180 -0.30 7.25 27.66
N GLN A 181 -0.90 6.73 28.73
CA GLN A 181 -0.20 5.94 29.75
C GLN A 181 0.30 4.59 29.20
N LYS A 182 -0.55 3.86 28.46
CA LYS A 182 -0.24 2.54 27.89
C LYS A 182 1.00 2.58 26.99
N TYR A 183 1.11 3.58 26.12
CA TYR A 183 2.23 3.68 25.19
C TYR A 183 3.34 4.63 25.63
N LYS A 184 3.20 5.23 26.82
CA LYS A 184 4.09 6.26 27.38
C LYS A 184 4.25 7.44 26.41
N LEU A 185 3.14 7.94 25.86
CA LEU A 185 3.13 9.09 24.98
C LEU A 185 3.26 10.38 25.79
N LEU A 186 3.66 11.45 25.13
CA LEU A 186 3.62 12.80 25.69
C LEU A 186 2.23 13.40 25.49
N ASN A 187 1.84 14.32 26.36
CA ASN A 187 0.62 15.10 26.18
C ASN A 187 0.76 16.01 24.96
N ARG A 188 -0.34 16.39 24.30
CA ARG A 188 -0.37 17.16 23.05
C ARG A 188 0.36 18.49 23.17
N SER A 189 0.15 19.23 24.28
CA SER A 189 0.82 20.52 24.52
C SER A 189 2.35 20.38 24.58
N GLU A 190 2.85 19.38 25.33
CA GLU A 190 4.29 19.08 25.40
C GLU A 190 4.84 18.57 24.07
N THR A 191 4.09 17.70 23.39
CA THR A 191 4.45 17.14 22.09
C THR A 191 4.67 18.25 21.07
N LEU A 192 3.67 19.11 20.86
CA LEU A 192 3.78 20.23 19.93
C LEU A 192 4.92 21.18 20.33
N ARG A 193 5.06 21.49 21.63
CA ARG A 193 6.16 22.34 22.11
C ARG A 193 7.53 21.75 21.77
N LEU A 194 7.76 20.45 21.97
CA LEU A 194 9.04 19.79 21.69
C LEU A 194 9.31 19.62 20.19
N LEU A 195 8.27 19.52 19.35
CA LEU A 195 8.43 19.56 17.90
C LEU A 195 8.89 20.95 17.44
N HIS A 196 8.36 22.03 18.03
CA HIS A 196 8.80 23.39 17.69
C HIS A 196 10.09 23.83 18.39
N HIS A 197 10.37 23.28 19.58
CA HIS A 197 11.50 23.65 20.43
C HIS A 197 12.13 22.40 21.04
N PRO A 198 12.84 21.58 20.23
CA PRO A 198 13.47 20.36 20.73
C PRO A 198 14.59 20.71 21.72
N ILE A 199 14.60 19.98 22.84
CA ILE A 199 15.66 20.11 23.87
C ILE A 199 16.87 19.28 23.43
N ASP A 200 16.62 18.07 22.93
CA ASP A 200 17.63 17.10 22.52
C ASP A 200 17.04 16.10 21.50
N ALA A 201 17.88 15.24 20.93
CA ALA A 201 17.44 14.28 19.91
C ALA A 201 16.45 13.23 20.43
N ASN A 202 16.55 12.82 21.69
CA ASN A 202 15.63 11.84 22.27
C ASN A 202 14.26 12.46 22.57
N SER A 203 14.21 13.68 23.11
CA SER A 203 12.94 14.38 23.30
C SER A 203 12.25 14.66 21.97
N LEU A 204 12.99 15.05 20.93
CA LEU A 204 12.44 15.20 19.58
C LEU A 204 11.89 13.87 19.02
N LYS A 205 12.63 12.77 19.20
CA LYS A 205 12.19 11.44 18.78
C LYS A 205 10.89 11.02 19.50
N GLN A 206 10.79 11.29 20.79
CA GLN A 206 9.62 10.98 21.61
C GLN A 206 8.41 11.85 21.25
N ALA A 207 8.63 13.14 20.98
CA ALA A 207 7.59 14.05 20.50
C ALA A 207 7.08 13.63 19.12
N ARG A 208 7.98 13.32 18.17
CA ARG A 208 7.61 12.76 16.86
C ARG A 208 6.79 11.49 17.02
N ARG A 209 7.23 10.54 17.83
CA ARG A 209 6.49 9.30 18.08
C ARG A 209 5.08 9.55 18.61
N SER A 210 4.92 10.49 19.55
CA SER A 210 3.63 10.82 20.15
C SER A 210 2.69 11.47 19.13
N PHE A 211 3.20 12.40 18.33
CA PHE A 211 2.44 13.09 17.31
C PHE A 211 2.03 12.18 16.14
N VAL A 212 2.95 11.33 15.67
CA VAL A 212 2.66 10.33 14.62
C VAL A 212 1.53 9.39 15.05
N TYR A 213 1.59 8.90 16.29
CA TYR A 213 0.50 8.08 16.83
C TYR A 213 -0.82 8.86 16.91
N GLU A 214 -0.79 10.10 17.39
CA GLU A 214 -1.97 10.96 17.49
C GLU A 214 -2.61 11.22 16.11
N GLU A 215 -1.82 11.56 15.09
CA GLU A 215 -2.31 11.75 13.72
C GLU A 215 -3.00 10.48 13.18
N PHE A 216 -2.34 9.32 13.31
CA PHE A 216 -2.92 8.07 12.87
C PHE A 216 -4.15 7.67 13.69
N PHE A 217 -4.15 7.91 15.00
CA PHE A 217 -5.29 7.59 15.86
C PHE A 217 -6.51 8.43 15.47
N LEU A 218 -6.35 9.73 15.28
CA LEU A 218 -7.45 10.60 14.86
C LEU A 218 -7.97 10.24 13.46
N PHE A 219 -7.06 9.94 12.53
CA PHE A 219 -7.43 9.48 11.19
C PHE A 219 -8.21 8.15 11.24
N GLN A 220 -7.69 7.16 11.97
CA GLN A 220 -8.36 5.86 12.11
C GLN A 220 -9.69 5.99 12.85
N LEU A 221 -9.77 6.84 13.88
CA LEU A 221 -11.02 7.12 14.58
C LEU A 221 -12.08 7.69 13.64
N LYS A 222 -11.69 8.65 12.78
CA LYS A 222 -12.54 9.20 11.72
C LYS A 222 -13.06 8.10 10.79
N MET A 223 -12.16 7.27 10.27
CA MET A 223 -12.52 6.19 9.35
C MET A 223 -13.44 5.16 10.00
N GLN A 224 -13.15 4.72 11.22
CA GLN A 224 -13.98 3.73 11.94
C GLN A 224 -15.36 4.30 12.31
N ALA A 225 -15.43 5.58 12.69
CA ALA A 225 -16.70 6.25 12.97
C ALA A 225 -17.56 6.38 11.71
N LEU A 226 -16.97 6.81 10.58
CA LEU A 226 -17.64 6.87 9.28
C LEU A 226 -18.21 5.50 8.88
N ARG A 227 -17.39 4.45 8.98
CA ARG A 227 -17.82 3.07 8.71
C ARG A 227 -19.01 2.65 9.57
N LYS A 228 -18.95 2.90 10.89
CA LYS A 228 -20.05 2.55 11.80
C LYS A 228 -21.34 3.29 11.47
N ILE A 229 -21.25 4.59 11.15
CA ILE A 229 -22.40 5.40 10.76
C ILE A 229 -22.99 4.90 9.44
N GLN A 230 -22.16 4.71 8.41
CA GLN A 230 -22.60 4.20 7.10
C GLN A 230 -23.22 2.81 7.21
N ARG A 231 -22.62 1.90 7.99
CA ARG A 231 -23.18 0.57 8.28
C ARG A 231 -24.53 0.68 8.96
N ASN A 232 -24.68 1.57 9.96
CA ASN A 232 -25.97 1.78 10.62
C ASN A 232 -27.06 2.33 9.69
N HIS A 233 -26.67 3.08 8.65
CA HIS A 233 -27.59 3.58 7.62
C HIS A 233 -27.86 2.55 6.50
N SER A 234 -27.02 1.52 6.34
CA SER A 234 -27.23 0.47 5.34
C SER A 234 -28.21 -0.57 5.87
N LYS A 235 -29.45 -0.54 5.36
CA LYS A 235 -30.41 -1.63 5.63
C LYS A 235 -29.91 -2.91 4.96
N GLY A 236 -29.78 -3.99 5.72
CA GLY A 236 -29.50 -5.34 5.25
C GLY A 236 -30.68 -6.27 5.51
N ILE A 237 -30.54 -7.54 5.11
CA ILE A 237 -31.51 -8.58 5.44
C ILE A 237 -30.76 -9.71 6.14
N PRO A 238 -30.93 -9.89 7.46
CA PRO A 238 -30.21 -10.91 8.21
C PRO A 238 -30.58 -12.30 7.72
N LYS A 239 -29.57 -13.17 7.57
CA LYS A 239 -29.74 -14.55 7.11
C LYS A 239 -29.77 -15.53 8.27
N ILE A 240 -30.54 -16.61 8.10
CA ILE A 240 -30.52 -17.74 9.03
C ILE A 240 -29.41 -18.70 8.62
N LEU A 241 -28.47 -18.96 9.54
CA LEU A 241 -27.38 -19.91 9.31
C LEU A 241 -27.76 -21.30 9.82
N TYR A 242 -27.72 -22.29 8.93
CA TYR A 242 -27.97 -23.70 9.24
C TYR A 242 -26.65 -24.42 9.49
N ASN A 243 -26.07 -24.23 10.67
CA ASN A 243 -24.73 -24.68 11.03
C ASN A 243 -24.47 -26.17 10.75
N ASP A 244 -25.43 -27.06 11.01
CA ASP A 244 -25.24 -28.50 10.79
C ASP A 244 -24.99 -28.84 9.31
N LYS A 245 -25.78 -28.26 8.41
CA LYS A 245 -25.61 -28.46 6.95
C LYS A 245 -24.32 -27.82 6.44
N ILE A 246 -23.97 -26.65 6.96
CA ILE A 246 -22.71 -25.97 6.63
C ILE A 246 -21.52 -26.82 7.07
N GLN A 247 -21.56 -27.38 8.28
CA GLN A 247 -20.51 -28.25 8.79
C GLN A 247 -20.40 -29.56 7.99
N GLN A 248 -21.51 -30.14 7.53
CA GLN A 248 -21.50 -31.28 6.61
C GLN A 248 -20.76 -30.97 5.31
N LEU A 249 -21.01 -29.79 4.70
CA LEU A 249 -20.27 -29.36 3.51
C LEU A 249 -18.77 -29.20 3.83
N ILE A 250 -18.42 -28.54 4.93
CA ILE A 250 -17.01 -28.33 5.33
C ILE A 250 -16.30 -29.67 5.55
N GLN A 251 -16.96 -30.65 6.18
CA GLN A 251 -16.42 -31.99 6.40
C GLN A 251 -16.29 -32.83 5.12
N SER A 252 -17.10 -32.51 4.09
CA SER A 252 -17.01 -33.17 2.78
C SER A 252 -15.83 -32.70 1.92
N LEU A 253 -15.19 -31.59 2.30
CA LEU A 253 -14.05 -31.05 1.57
C LEU A 253 -12.86 -32.03 1.64
N PRO A 254 -12.07 -32.14 0.57
CA PRO A 254 -10.91 -33.05 0.53
C PRO A 254 -9.73 -32.58 1.40
N PHE A 255 -9.86 -31.44 2.07
CA PHE A 255 -8.85 -30.85 2.94
C PHE A 255 -9.54 -30.12 4.12
N PRO A 256 -8.89 -30.05 5.29
CA PRO A 256 -9.39 -29.23 6.39
C PRO A 256 -9.17 -27.74 6.12
N LEU A 257 -10.06 -26.90 6.66
CA LEU A 257 -9.88 -25.46 6.63
C LEU A 257 -8.74 -25.03 7.56
N THR A 258 -7.97 -24.02 7.15
CA THR A 258 -6.94 -23.40 7.99
C THR A 258 -7.57 -22.57 9.12
N SER A 259 -6.76 -22.13 10.09
CA SER A 259 -7.25 -21.29 11.19
C SER A 259 -7.71 -19.93 10.65
N ALA A 260 -6.96 -19.38 9.69
CA ALA A 260 -7.30 -18.15 8.99
C ALA A 260 -8.60 -18.27 8.19
N GLN A 261 -8.80 -19.37 7.45
CA GLN A 261 -10.04 -19.61 6.70
C GLN A 261 -11.26 -19.72 7.63
N ASN A 262 -11.14 -20.46 8.73
CA ASN A 262 -12.21 -20.57 9.73
C ASN A 262 -12.56 -19.21 10.34
N ARG A 263 -11.57 -18.42 10.73
CA ARG A 263 -11.76 -17.06 11.26
C ARG A 263 -12.52 -16.19 10.26
N VAL A 264 -12.10 -16.18 8.99
CA VAL A 264 -12.75 -15.39 7.94
C VAL A 264 -14.18 -15.85 7.65
N VAL A 265 -14.45 -17.16 7.66
CA VAL A 265 -15.83 -17.69 7.52
C VAL A 265 -16.72 -17.16 8.66
N GLN A 266 -16.22 -17.14 9.90
CA GLN A 266 -16.97 -16.59 11.03
C GLN A 266 -17.18 -15.07 10.92
N GLU A 267 -16.20 -14.32 10.43
CA GLU A 267 -16.34 -12.88 10.14
C GLU A 267 -17.47 -12.63 9.11
N ILE A 268 -17.51 -13.43 8.03
CA ILE A 268 -18.58 -13.36 7.01
C ILE A 268 -19.93 -13.74 7.61
N PHE A 269 -20.00 -14.81 8.40
CA PHE A 269 -21.24 -15.26 9.04
C PHE A 269 -21.83 -14.24 9.99
N THR A 270 -20.97 -13.57 10.77
CA THR A 270 -21.37 -12.48 11.65
C THR A 270 -22.02 -11.34 10.86
N ASP A 271 -21.47 -11.01 9.69
CA ASP A 271 -22.04 -9.97 8.83
C ASP A 271 -23.34 -10.43 8.14
N LEU A 272 -23.41 -11.67 7.65
CA LEU A 272 -24.63 -12.23 7.02
C LEU A 272 -25.80 -12.28 8.01
N GLN A 273 -25.56 -12.48 9.30
CA GLN A 273 -26.59 -12.46 10.34
C GLN A 273 -26.94 -11.04 10.81
N SER A 274 -26.16 -10.04 10.43
CA SER A 274 -26.34 -8.67 10.90
C SER A 274 -27.52 -7.99 10.19
N PRO A 275 -28.21 -7.03 10.86
CA PRO A 275 -29.28 -6.26 10.24
C PRO A 275 -28.77 -5.26 9.19
N TYR A 276 -27.46 -5.13 9.06
CA TYR A 276 -26.77 -4.25 8.13
C TYR A 276 -26.14 -5.05 6.99
N ARG A 277 -26.09 -4.45 5.80
CA ARG A 277 -25.51 -5.06 4.60
C ARG A 277 -24.00 -5.28 4.76
N MET A 278 -23.52 -6.48 4.45
CA MET A 278 -22.09 -6.78 4.35
C MET A 278 -21.46 -6.06 3.16
N ASN A 279 -20.31 -5.41 3.38
CA ASN A 279 -19.46 -4.84 2.34
C ASN A 279 -18.00 -5.16 2.66
N ARG A 280 -17.54 -6.33 2.21
CA ARG A 280 -16.28 -6.92 2.68
C ARG A 280 -15.32 -7.22 1.52
N LEU A 281 -14.03 -6.96 1.74
CA LEU A 281 -12.92 -7.38 0.91
C LEU A 281 -12.24 -8.60 1.55
N LEU A 282 -12.37 -9.75 0.89
CA LEU A 282 -11.62 -10.95 1.18
C LEU A 282 -10.29 -10.92 0.44
N GLN A 283 -9.22 -10.83 1.21
CA GLN A 283 -7.85 -10.83 0.73
C GLN A 283 -7.14 -12.10 1.19
N GLY A 284 -6.29 -12.62 0.34
CA GLY A 284 -5.40 -13.72 0.67
C GLY A 284 -4.49 -13.96 -0.51
N ASP A 285 -3.35 -14.60 -0.28
CA ASP A 285 -2.42 -14.87 -1.36
C ASP A 285 -3.01 -15.82 -2.42
N VAL A 286 -2.42 -15.91 -3.60
CA VAL A 286 -2.79 -16.87 -4.65
C VAL A 286 -2.75 -18.28 -4.08
N GLY A 287 -3.87 -18.99 -4.11
CA GLY A 287 -3.99 -20.35 -3.57
C GLY A 287 -4.15 -20.45 -2.05
N SER A 288 -4.40 -19.35 -1.34
CA SER A 288 -4.79 -19.35 0.10
C SER A 288 -6.18 -19.93 0.38
N GLY A 289 -6.95 -20.28 -0.66
CA GLY A 289 -8.29 -20.88 -0.51
C GLY A 289 -9.45 -19.89 -0.43
N LYS A 290 -9.29 -18.66 -0.96
CA LYS A 290 -10.37 -17.65 -1.07
C LYS A 290 -11.67 -18.23 -1.66
N THR A 291 -11.56 -19.05 -2.70
CA THR A 291 -12.71 -19.68 -3.36
C THR A 291 -13.53 -20.54 -2.39
N VAL A 292 -12.88 -21.29 -1.49
CA VAL A 292 -13.59 -22.16 -0.53
C VAL A 292 -14.41 -21.34 0.45
N VAL A 293 -13.83 -20.24 0.95
CA VAL A 293 -14.54 -19.28 1.83
C VAL A 293 -15.74 -18.67 1.10
N ALA A 294 -15.57 -18.26 -0.16
CA ALA A 294 -16.66 -17.75 -0.99
C ALA A 294 -17.76 -18.80 -1.24
N THR A 295 -17.39 -20.05 -1.50
CA THR A 295 -18.33 -21.17 -1.67
C THR A 295 -19.17 -21.40 -0.42
N ILE A 296 -18.54 -21.39 0.76
CA ILE A 296 -19.24 -21.54 2.05
C ILE A 296 -20.23 -20.39 2.27
N ALA A 297 -19.85 -19.16 1.93
CA ALA A 297 -20.73 -18.00 2.00
C ALA A 297 -21.93 -18.11 1.04
N LEU A 298 -21.71 -18.54 -0.20
CA LEU A 298 -22.79 -18.80 -1.16
C LEU A 298 -23.75 -19.88 -0.63
N TYR A 299 -23.22 -20.99 -0.13
CA TYR A 299 -24.01 -22.09 0.41
C TYR A 299 -24.85 -21.67 1.61
N ALA A 300 -24.28 -20.86 2.53
CA ALA A 300 -25.03 -20.34 3.67
C ALA A 300 -26.27 -19.53 3.23
N CYS A 301 -26.15 -18.73 2.17
CA CYS A 301 -27.29 -17.99 1.61
C CYS A 301 -28.33 -18.90 0.93
N THR A 302 -27.91 -19.95 0.21
CA THR A 302 -28.86 -20.85 -0.47
C THR A 302 -29.72 -21.64 0.51
N LEU A 303 -29.18 -21.98 1.68
CA LEU A 303 -29.95 -22.65 2.74
C LEU A 303 -31.11 -21.81 3.29
N ASP A 304 -31.01 -20.49 3.22
CA ASP A 304 -32.08 -19.54 3.61
C ASP A 304 -32.93 -19.09 2.40
N SER A 305 -32.95 -19.91 1.34
CA SER A 305 -33.69 -19.69 0.09
C SER A 305 -33.30 -18.40 -0.65
N TYR A 306 -32.08 -17.90 -0.46
CA TYR A 306 -31.52 -16.81 -1.26
C TYR A 306 -30.66 -17.34 -2.41
N GLN A 307 -30.62 -16.59 -3.49
CA GLN A 307 -29.73 -16.83 -4.62
C GLN A 307 -28.40 -16.11 -4.41
N GLY A 308 -27.32 -16.69 -4.93
CA GLY A 308 -25.99 -16.09 -4.96
C GLY A 308 -25.51 -15.82 -6.39
N ALA A 309 -24.71 -14.78 -6.56
CA ALA A 309 -24.04 -14.47 -7.83
C ALA A 309 -22.51 -14.44 -7.64
N LEU A 310 -21.77 -15.08 -8.53
CA LEU A 310 -20.31 -15.02 -8.60
C LEU A 310 -19.87 -14.43 -9.93
N MET A 311 -19.39 -13.19 -9.90
CA MET A 311 -18.88 -12.47 -11.07
C MET A 311 -17.35 -12.57 -11.15
N VAL A 312 -16.86 -12.98 -12.32
CA VAL A 312 -15.42 -13.19 -12.60
C VAL A 312 -15.03 -12.56 -13.94
N PRO A 313 -13.76 -12.18 -14.17
CA PRO A 313 -13.40 -11.29 -15.28
C PRO A 313 -13.43 -11.96 -16.66
N THR A 314 -13.25 -13.27 -16.74
CA THR A 314 -13.16 -14.00 -18.03
C THR A 314 -14.01 -15.26 -18.06
N GLU A 315 -14.32 -15.72 -19.27
CA GLU A 315 -15.15 -16.91 -19.48
C GLU A 315 -14.49 -18.18 -18.95
N ILE A 316 -13.18 -18.35 -19.15
CA ILE A 316 -12.44 -19.51 -18.62
C ILE A 316 -12.51 -19.56 -17.09
N LEU A 317 -12.34 -18.42 -16.42
CA LEU A 317 -12.50 -18.37 -14.96
C LEU A 317 -13.92 -18.71 -14.53
N ALA A 318 -14.92 -18.27 -15.29
CA ALA A 318 -16.32 -18.58 -15.01
C ALA A 318 -16.60 -20.08 -15.16
N GLU A 319 -16.09 -20.70 -16.23
CA GLU A 319 -16.16 -22.15 -16.45
C GLU A 319 -15.47 -22.92 -15.30
N GLN A 320 -14.26 -22.52 -14.90
CA GLN A 320 -13.53 -23.17 -13.81
C GLN A 320 -14.25 -23.07 -12.46
N HIS A 321 -14.77 -21.89 -12.12
CA HIS A 321 -15.55 -21.71 -10.90
C HIS A 321 -16.87 -22.50 -10.96
N PHE A 322 -17.55 -22.52 -12.11
CA PHE A 322 -18.75 -23.32 -12.31
C PHE A 322 -18.50 -24.81 -12.11
N GLU A 323 -17.48 -25.38 -12.76
CA GLU A 323 -17.12 -26.80 -12.62
C GLU A 323 -16.74 -27.14 -11.17
N SER A 324 -15.96 -26.26 -10.52
CA SER A 324 -15.54 -26.45 -9.13
C SER A 324 -16.73 -26.45 -8.17
N LEU A 325 -17.63 -25.47 -8.31
CA LEU A 325 -18.84 -25.36 -7.48
C LEU A 325 -19.81 -26.52 -7.74
N ALA A 326 -20.05 -26.87 -9.01
CA ALA A 326 -20.91 -27.98 -9.39
C ALA A 326 -20.41 -29.30 -8.79
N LYS A 327 -19.09 -29.53 -8.78
CA LYS A 327 -18.48 -30.69 -8.14
C LYS A 327 -18.61 -30.66 -6.61
N MET A 328 -18.41 -29.51 -5.97
CA MET A 328 -18.57 -29.37 -4.51
C MET A 328 -20.02 -29.58 -4.07
N PHE A 329 -20.99 -29.17 -4.89
CA PHE A 329 -22.42 -29.26 -4.58
C PHE A 329 -23.11 -30.49 -5.14
N GLN A 330 -22.37 -31.45 -5.73
CA GLN A 330 -22.92 -32.64 -6.37
C GLN A 330 -23.82 -33.50 -5.47
N HIS A 331 -23.62 -33.43 -4.15
CA HIS A 331 -24.39 -34.15 -3.14
C HIS A 331 -25.40 -33.27 -2.38
N THR A 332 -25.73 -32.11 -2.94
CA THR A 332 -26.67 -31.14 -2.34
C THR A 332 -27.75 -30.75 -3.36
N ASP A 333 -28.85 -30.16 -2.89
CA ASP A 333 -29.94 -29.68 -3.75
C ASP A 333 -29.62 -28.33 -4.45
N VAL A 334 -28.36 -27.89 -4.42
CA VAL A 334 -27.94 -26.58 -4.92
C VAL A 334 -27.65 -26.64 -6.41
N ASN A 335 -28.58 -26.11 -7.19
CA ASN A 335 -28.39 -25.87 -8.64
C ASN A 335 -27.47 -24.67 -8.91
N VAL A 336 -26.36 -24.93 -9.61
CA VAL A 336 -25.42 -23.92 -10.12
C VAL A 336 -25.59 -23.80 -11.63
N GLU A 337 -25.58 -22.60 -12.19
CA GLU A 337 -25.60 -22.35 -13.64
C GLU A 337 -24.50 -21.37 -14.07
N LEU A 338 -24.11 -21.46 -15.35
CA LEU A 338 -23.10 -20.61 -15.98
C LEU A 338 -23.72 -19.63 -16.99
N LEU A 339 -23.42 -18.35 -16.85
CA LEU A 339 -23.83 -17.29 -17.78
C LEU A 339 -22.63 -16.44 -18.24
N THR A 340 -22.17 -16.71 -19.47
CA THR A 340 -21.10 -15.96 -20.15
C THR A 340 -21.62 -15.28 -21.42
N SER A 341 -20.78 -14.53 -22.12
CA SER A 341 -21.11 -13.93 -23.42
C SER A 341 -21.25 -14.98 -24.54
N SER A 342 -20.61 -16.15 -24.39
CA SER A 342 -20.75 -17.30 -25.28
C SER A 342 -22.09 -18.03 -25.16
N VAL A 343 -22.77 -17.96 -24.01
CA VAL A 343 -24.11 -18.56 -23.82
C VAL A 343 -25.18 -17.72 -24.53
N LYS A 344 -25.67 -18.21 -25.68
CA LYS A 344 -26.65 -17.52 -26.56
C LYS A 344 -27.88 -18.38 -26.86
N GLY A 345 -28.91 -17.74 -27.44
CA GLY A 345 -30.08 -18.43 -28.01
C GLY A 345 -30.98 -19.07 -26.95
N LYS A 346 -31.47 -20.30 -27.23
CA LYS A 346 -32.45 -21.01 -26.39
C LYS A 346 -31.93 -21.27 -24.97
N LYS A 347 -30.68 -21.74 -24.83
CA LYS A 347 -30.06 -22.06 -23.54
C LYS A 347 -30.02 -20.83 -22.61
N ARG A 348 -29.69 -19.65 -23.17
CA ARG A 348 -29.69 -18.40 -22.42
C ARG A 348 -31.07 -18.08 -21.85
N ARG A 349 -32.12 -18.15 -22.68
CA ARG A 349 -33.51 -17.86 -22.25
C ARG A 349 -33.96 -18.80 -21.14
N GLU A 350 -33.64 -20.09 -21.27
CA GLU A 350 -33.97 -21.10 -20.27
C GLU A 350 -33.29 -20.82 -18.92
N ILE A 351 -32.01 -20.48 -18.92
CA ILE A 351 -31.28 -20.11 -17.69
C ILE A 351 -31.93 -18.87 -17.04
N LEU A 352 -32.24 -17.84 -17.82
CA LEU A 352 -32.84 -16.60 -17.31
C LEU A 352 -34.25 -16.83 -16.73
N GLU A 353 -35.05 -17.70 -17.35
CA GLU A 353 -36.38 -18.06 -16.86
C GLU A 353 -36.29 -18.84 -15.55
N ARG A 354 -35.43 -19.87 -15.48
CA ARG A 354 -35.17 -20.64 -14.27
C ARG A 354 -34.59 -19.78 -13.14
N LEU A 355 -33.74 -18.81 -13.47
CA LEU A 355 -33.20 -17.84 -12.51
C LEU A 355 -34.30 -16.97 -11.89
N LYS A 356 -35.20 -16.45 -12.74
CA LYS A 356 -36.33 -15.63 -12.32
C LYS A 356 -37.33 -16.42 -11.47
N ASN A 357 -37.50 -17.72 -11.73
CA ASN A 357 -38.36 -18.60 -10.96
C ASN A 357 -37.72 -19.08 -9.63
N GLY A 358 -36.42 -18.83 -9.43
CA GLY A 358 -35.70 -19.24 -8.22
C GLY A 358 -35.15 -20.67 -8.25
N GLU A 359 -35.17 -21.34 -9.41
CA GLU A 359 -34.65 -22.70 -9.57
C GLU A 359 -33.12 -22.75 -9.64
N VAL A 360 -32.49 -21.65 -10.07
CA VAL A 360 -31.04 -21.47 -10.07
C VAL A 360 -30.63 -20.83 -8.75
N HIS A 361 -29.89 -21.57 -7.91
CA HIS A 361 -29.48 -21.08 -6.59
C HIS A 361 -28.20 -20.25 -6.67
N ILE A 362 -27.26 -20.63 -7.53
CA ILE A 362 -26.00 -19.92 -7.72
C ILE A 362 -25.79 -19.67 -9.21
N LEU A 363 -25.56 -18.42 -9.59
CA LEU A 363 -25.23 -18.03 -10.95
C LEU A 363 -23.78 -17.56 -11.05
N VAL A 364 -22.97 -18.28 -11.82
CA VAL A 364 -21.57 -17.92 -12.09
C VAL A 364 -21.50 -17.28 -13.47
N GLY A 365 -20.74 -16.20 -13.62
CA GLY A 365 -20.66 -15.54 -14.93
C GLY A 365 -19.69 -14.39 -15.01
N THR A 366 -19.59 -13.83 -16.20
CA THR A 366 -18.78 -12.63 -16.48
C THR A 366 -19.62 -11.37 -16.35
N HIS A 367 -19.21 -10.28 -17.02
CA HIS A 367 -20.02 -9.09 -17.24
C HIS A 367 -21.42 -9.38 -17.85
N ALA A 368 -21.69 -10.59 -18.33
CA ALA A 368 -23.04 -11.00 -18.70
C ALA A 368 -24.04 -10.90 -17.52
N LEU A 369 -23.59 -11.06 -16.27
CA LEU A 369 -24.45 -11.00 -15.08
C LEU A 369 -25.08 -9.63 -14.82
N ILE A 370 -24.46 -8.55 -15.31
CA ILE A 370 -24.93 -7.17 -15.08
C ILE A 370 -25.90 -6.68 -16.15
N GLN A 371 -26.18 -7.47 -17.19
CA GLN A 371 -27.13 -7.10 -18.25
C GLN A 371 -28.56 -7.00 -17.71
N ASP A 372 -29.36 -6.07 -18.23
CA ASP A 372 -30.70 -5.75 -17.69
C ASP A 372 -31.67 -6.95 -17.64
N GLU A 373 -31.55 -7.87 -18.60
CA GLU A 373 -32.37 -9.08 -18.68
C GLU A 373 -32.13 -10.11 -17.56
N VAL A 374 -31.00 -10.01 -16.84
CA VAL A 374 -30.68 -10.91 -15.72
C VAL A 374 -31.46 -10.49 -14.48
N GLN A 375 -32.53 -11.23 -14.17
CA GLN A 375 -33.41 -10.97 -13.02
C GLN A 375 -33.37 -12.15 -12.05
N PHE A 376 -32.95 -11.88 -10.82
CA PHE A 376 -32.99 -12.85 -9.73
C PHE A 376 -34.36 -12.79 -9.04
N ASN A 377 -34.85 -13.92 -8.55
CA ASN A 377 -36.01 -13.98 -7.67
C ASN A 377 -35.69 -13.37 -6.29
N LYS A 378 -34.58 -13.83 -5.67
CA LYS A 378 -34.20 -13.44 -4.31
C LYS A 378 -32.67 -13.41 -4.12
N LEU A 379 -32.00 -12.46 -4.75
CA LEU A 379 -30.53 -12.31 -4.62
C LEU A 379 -30.14 -11.90 -3.20
N GLY A 380 -29.36 -12.73 -2.51
CA GLY A 380 -28.90 -12.50 -1.14
C GLY A 380 -27.44 -12.09 -1.02
N ILE A 381 -26.57 -12.60 -1.91
CA ILE A 381 -25.13 -12.31 -1.88
C ILE A 381 -24.56 -12.16 -3.28
N VAL A 382 -23.65 -11.21 -3.44
CA VAL A 382 -22.89 -10.96 -4.66
C VAL A 382 -21.40 -11.07 -4.35
N ILE A 383 -20.71 -11.94 -5.06
CA ILE A 383 -19.27 -12.13 -4.97
C ILE A 383 -18.62 -11.65 -6.26
N THR A 384 -17.58 -10.82 -6.16
CA THR A 384 -16.78 -10.38 -7.32
C THR A 384 -15.32 -10.78 -7.12
N ASP A 385 -14.81 -11.63 -8.00
CA ASP A 385 -13.39 -12.05 -8.02
C ASP A 385 -12.55 -11.10 -8.87
N GLU A 386 -11.30 -10.87 -8.47
CA GLU A 386 -10.37 -9.91 -9.10
C GLU A 386 -11.00 -8.53 -9.36
N GLN A 387 -11.54 -7.92 -8.31
CA GLN A 387 -12.36 -6.71 -8.40
C GLN A 387 -11.73 -5.54 -9.17
N HIS A 388 -10.39 -5.44 -9.20
CA HIS A 388 -9.66 -4.35 -9.84
C HIS A 388 -9.84 -4.32 -11.37
N ARG A 389 -10.32 -5.41 -11.98
CA ARG A 389 -10.65 -5.47 -13.42
C ARG A 389 -12.02 -4.90 -13.77
N PHE A 390 -12.84 -4.55 -12.78
CA PHE A 390 -14.21 -4.09 -12.99
C PHE A 390 -14.38 -2.61 -12.66
N GLY A 391 -15.05 -1.88 -13.55
CA GLY A 391 -15.36 -0.47 -13.33
C GLY A 391 -16.29 -0.25 -12.13
N VAL A 392 -16.22 0.93 -11.50
CA VAL A 392 -17.10 1.31 -10.36
C VAL A 392 -18.59 1.15 -10.71
N GLY A 393 -18.98 1.55 -11.93
CA GLY A 393 -20.36 1.44 -12.41
C GLY A 393 -20.85 -0.01 -12.56
N GLN A 394 -20.01 -0.92 -13.04
CA GLN A 394 -20.39 -2.34 -13.20
C GLN A 394 -20.69 -3.00 -11.85
N ARG A 395 -19.88 -2.68 -10.83
CA ARG A 395 -20.09 -3.15 -9.45
C ARG A 395 -21.37 -2.58 -8.84
N ARG A 396 -21.75 -1.35 -9.18
CA ARG A 396 -23.00 -0.74 -8.72
C ARG A 396 -24.24 -1.44 -9.31
N VAL A 397 -24.23 -1.71 -10.61
CA VAL A 397 -25.37 -2.37 -11.31
C VAL A 397 -25.67 -3.75 -10.70
N LEU A 398 -24.66 -4.57 -10.43
CA LEU A 398 -24.87 -5.89 -9.81
C LEU A 398 -25.43 -5.78 -8.39
N ARG A 399 -25.01 -4.76 -7.64
CA ARG A 399 -25.52 -4.47 -6.28
C ARG A 399 -26.97 -4.00 -6.28
N GLU A 400 -27.44 -3.37 -7.36
CA GLU A 400 -28.80 -2.86 -7.52
C GLU A 400 -29.79 -3.93 -8.04
N LYS A 401 -29.30 -5.08 -8.51
CA LYS A 401 -30.13 -6.21 -8.98
C LYS A 401 -30.87 -6.97 -7.86
N GLY A 402 -30.49 -6.76 -6.60
CA GLY A 402 -31.16 -7.34 -5.44
C GLY A 402 -31.64 -6.27 -4.47
N TYR A 403 -32.58 -6.62 -3.60
CA TYR A 403 -32.97 -5.75 -2.49
C TYR A 403 -31.95 -5.88 -1.36
N PHE A 404 -30.97 -4.97 -1.32
CA PHE A 404 -29.87 -4.93 -0.35
C PHE A 404 -29.04 -6.23 -0.23
N PRO A 405 -28.48 -6.77 -1.34
CA PRO A 405 -27.71 -8.00 -1.28
C PRO A 405 -26.35 -7.77 -0.62
N ASP A 406 -25.88 -8.71 0.18
CA ASP A 406 -24.55 -8.70 0.79
C ASP A 406 -23.45 -8.74 -0.28
N VAL A 407 -22.33 -8.06 -0.06
CA VAL A 407 -21.27 -7.90 -1.07
C VAL A 407 -19.93 -8.38 -0.53
N LEU A 408 -19.32 -9.31 -1.26
CA LEU A 408 -17.98 -9.83 -1.01
C LEU A 408 -17.08 -9.62 -2.23
N PHE A 409 -16.02 -8.85 -2.07
CA PHE A 409 -14.97 -8.70 -3.08
C PHE A 409 -13.83 -9.66 -2.75
N MET A 410 -13.20 -10.25 -3.77
CA MET A 410 -11.98 -11.03 -3.62
C MET A 410 -10.84 -10.39 -4.39
N THR A 411 -9.64 -10.44 -3.81
CA THR A 411 -8.41 -10.05 -4.51
C THR A 411 -7.31 -11.06 -4.25
N ALA A 412 -6.56 -11.39 -5.31
CA ALA A 412 -5.35 -12.19 -5.19
C ALA A 412 -4.12 -11.38 -4.82
N THR A 413 -4.15 -10.05 -5.00
CA THR A 413 -3.04 -9.18 -4.63
C THR A 413 -3.04 -8.93 -3.12
N PRO A 414 -2.01 -9.39 -2.39
CA PRO A 414 -1.87 -9.03 -1.00
C PRO A 414 -1.53 -7.54 -0.93
N ILE A 415 -2.46 -6.71 -0.46
CA ILE A 415 -2.22 -5.31 -0.13
C ILE A 415 -1.92 -5.26 1.38
N PRO A 416 -0.90 -4.53 1.83
CA PRO A 416 -0.65 -4.38 3.27
C PRO A 416 -1.94 -3.94 3.97
N ARG A 417 -2.29 -4.59 5.07
CA ARG A 417 -3.59 -4.41 5.75
C ARG A 417 -3.89 -2.94 6.06
N THR A 418 -2.84 -2.20 6.42
CA THR A 418 -2.85 -0.76 6.70
C THR A 418 -3.21 0.07 5.47
N LEU A 419 -2.71 -0.30 4.30
CA LEU A 419 -3.04 0.35 3.02
C LEU A 419 -4.43 -0.03 2.53
N ALA A 420 -4.82 -1.30 2.63
CA ALA A 420 -6.13 -1.76 2.16
C ALA A 420 -7.27 -1.00 2.85
N ILE A 421 -7.16 -0.77 4.16
CA ILE A 421 -8.19 -0.06 4.95
C ILE A 421 -8.24 1.43 4.61
N THR A 422 -7.12 2.03 4.25
CA THR A 422 -7.07 3.46 3.91
C THR A 422 -7.50 3.71 2.47
N ALA A 423 -7.05 2.87 1.52
CA ALA A 423 -7.39 2.97 0.11
C ALA A 423 -8.82 2.51 -0.21
N PHE A 424 -9.32 1.50 0.50
CA PHE A 424 -10.67 0.95 0.32
C PHE A 424 -11.57 1.30 1.52
N GLY A 425 -11.43 2.54 2.02
CA GLY A 425 -12.02 3.13 3.24
C GLY A 425 -13.39 2.64 3.68
N GLU A 426 -14.29 2.28 2.77
CA GLU A 426 -15.66 1.86 3.05
C GLU A 426 -15.85 0.34 3.27
N MET A 427 -14.82 -0.49 3.06
CA MET A 427 -14.92 -1.96 3.12
C MET A 427 -14.30 -2.53 4.40
N ASP A 428 -14.95 -3.54 4.96
CA ASP A 428 -14.34 -4.41 5.97
C ASP A 428 -13.34 -5.36 5.29
N VAL A 429 -12.16 -5.55 5.88
CA VAL A 429 -11.10 -6.35 5.25
C VAL A 429 -10.86 -7.63 6.05
N SER A 430 -11.07 -8.78 5.41
CA SER A 430 -10.69 -10.10 5.90
C SER A 430 -9.41 -10.56 5.22
N ILE A 431 -8.47 -11.08 6.00
CA ILE A 431 -7.20 -11.60 5.49
C ILE A 431 -7.10 -13.09 5.77
N ILE A 432 -6.76 -13.87 4.75
CA ILE A 432 -6.27 -15.24 4.84
C ILE A 432 -4.74 -15.21 4.74
N ASP A 433 -4.09 -15.29 5.90
CA ASP A 433 -2.65 -15.23 6.15
C ASP A 433 -1.99 -16.62 6.29
N GLU A 434 -2.73 -17.69 6.04
CA GLU A 434 -2.24 -19.07 6.10
C GLU A 434 -2.44 -19.80 4.77
N TYR A 435 -1.45 -20.59 4.37
CA TYR A 435 -1.58 -21.50 3.22
C TYR A 435 -2.15 -22.87 3.66
N PRO A 436 -2.93 -23.54 2.80
CA PRO A 436 -3.37 -24.92 3.05
C PRO A 436 -2.18 -25.87 3.24
N ALA A 437 -2.35 -26.87 4.11
CA ALA A 437 -1.34 -27.89 4.39
C ALA A 437 -1.00 -28.71 3.12
N GLY A 438 0.29 -29.04 2.93
CA GLY A 438 0.76 -29.87 1.83
C GLY A 438 1.25 -29.12 0.59
N ARG A 439 1.11 -27.78 0.53
CA ARG A 439 1.67 -26.97 -0.56
C ARG A 439 3.18 -26.83 -0.42
N LYS A 440 3.94 -27.25 -1.44
CA LYS A 440 5.39 -27.05 -1.50
C LYS A 440 5.71 -25.59 -1.81
N LYS A 441 6.77 -25.06 -1.19
CA LYS A 441 7.28 -23.71 -1.47
C LYS A 441 7.83 -23.67 -2.90
N ILE A 442 7.62 -22.55 -3.59
CA ILE A 442 8.17 -22.35 -4.93
C ILE A 442 9.64 -21.97 -4.78
N GLU A 443 10.53 -22.74 -5.38
CA GLU A 443 11.96 -22.43 -5.39
C GLU A 443 12.20 -21.31 -6.40
N THR A 444 12.60 -20.15 -5.88
CA THR A 444 12.74 -18.94 -6.69
C THR A 444 14.23 -18.62 -6.87
N TYR A 445 14.68 -18.50 -8.11
CA TYR A 445 16.06 -18.22 -8.46
C TYR A 445 16.16 -16.97 -9.33
N TRP A 446 17.14 -16.12 -9.06
CA TRP A 446 17.52 -15.03 -9.95
C TRP A 446 18.77 -15.43 -10.73
N VAL A 447 18.70 -15.32 -12.06
CA VAL A 447 19.76 -15.64 -13.00
C VAL A 447 20.00 -14.48 -13.95
N LYS A 448 21.26 -14.35 -14.40
CA LYS A 448 21.66 -13.41 -15.47
C LYS A 448 21.28 -13.95 -16.84
N GLN A 449 21.20 -13.06 -17.82
CA GLN A 449 20.80 -13.40 -19.20
C GLN A 449 21.75 -14.41 -19.86
N GLU A 450 23.04 -14.38 -19.50
CA GLU A 450 24.06 -15.34 -19.94
C GLU A 450 23.77 -16.80 -19.53
N MET A 451 22.98 -17.00 -18.47
CA MET A 451 22.61 -18.34 -17.98
C MET A 451 21.33 -18.88 -18.62
N PHE A 452 20.73 -18.15 -19.57
CA PHE A 452 19.44 -18.52 -20.15
C PHE A 452 19.46 -19.90 -20.84
N ASP A 453 20.56 -20.28 -21.50
CA ASP A 453 20.70 -21.62 -22.09
C ASP A 453 20.55 -22.75 -21.06
N ARG A 454 21.07 -22.55 -19.84
CA ARG A 454 20.90 -23.53 -18.74
C ARG A 454 19.45 -23.61 -18.26
N VAL A 455 18.72 -22.50 -18.34
CA VAL A 455 17.27 -22.46 -18.04
C VAL A 455 16.50 -23.25 -19.08
N LEU A 456 16.86 -23.15 -20.36
CA LEU A 456 16.26 -23.96 -21.43
C LEU A 456 16.51 -25.46 -21.22
N ASP A 457 17.72 -25.85 -20.84
CA ASP A 457 18.01 -27.25 -20.50
C ASP A 457 17.17 -27.75 -19.32
N PHE A 458 16.96 -26.90 -18.31
CA PHE A 458 16.13 -27.21 -17.15
C PHE A 458 14.65 -27.40 -17.53
N ILE A 459 14.07 -26.47 -18.30
CA ILE A 459 12.72 -26.60 -18.85
C ILE A 459 12.59 -27.90 -19.65
N GLY A 460 13.59 -28.24 -20.45
CA GLY A 460 13.60 -29.48 -21.24
C GLY A 460 13.56 -30.75 -20.39
N LYS A 461 14.12 -30.75 -19.17
CA LYS A 461 14.02 -31.87 -18.22
C LYS A 461 12.61 -31.98 -17.64
N GLU A 462 12.01 -30.86 -17.25
CA GLU A 462 10.64 -30.83 -16.70
C GLU A 462 9.62 -31.28 -17.74
N ILE A 463 9.76 -30.87 -19.00
CA ILE A 463 8.87 -31.32 -20.08
C ILE A 463 9.00 -32.82 -20.34
N LYS A 464 10.21 -33.39 -20.26
CA LYS A 464 10.41 -34.85 -20.36
C LYS A 464 9.69 -35.61 -19.24
N ASN A 465 9.53 -34.98 -18.08
CA ASN A 465 8.74 -35.51 -16.97
C ASN A 465 7.22 -35.29 -17.13
N GLY A 466 6.78 -34.83 -18.32
CA GLY A 466 5.38 -34.58 -18.65
C GLY A 466 4.84 -33.25 -18.11
N ARG A 467 5.72 -32.33 -17.67
CA ARG A 467 5.33 -31.03 -17.08
C ARG A 467 5.30 -29.91 -18.11
N GLN A 468 4.80 -28.76 -17.67
CA GLN A 468 4.62 -27.58 -18.52
C GLN A 468 5.33 -26.35 -17.94
N ALA A 469 5.64 -25.38 -18.81
CA ALA A 469 6.37 -24.17 -18.44
C ALA A 469 5.72 -22.91 -19.00
N TYR A 470 5.68 -21.86 -18.17
CA TYR A 470 5.35 -20.50 -18.57
C TYR A 470 6.65 -19.70 -18.82
N LEU A 471 6.69 -18.93 -19.90
CA LEU A 471 7.73 -17.91 -20.15
C LEU A 471 7.06 -16.55 -20.36
N ILE A 472 7.32 -15.60 -19.47
CA ILE A 472 6.67 -14.30 -19.42
C ILE A 472 7.64 -13.21 -19.85
N CYS A 473 7.25 -12.42 -20.86
CA CYS A 473 7.95 -11.23 -21.31
C CYS A 473 7.28 -9.96 -20.75
N PRO A 474 8.05 -8.92 -20.38
CA PRO A 474 7.49 -7.66 -19.92
C PRO A 474 6.74 -6.93 -21.04
N LEU A 475 5.75 -6.14 -20.63
CA LEU A 475 5.12 -5.10 -21.43
C LEU A 475 5.54 -3.75 -20.86
N ILE A 476 6.04 -2.86 -21.71
CA ILE A 476 6.27 -1.45 -21.40
C ILE A 476 5.12 -0.67 -22.03
N GLU A 477 4.35 0.04 -21.20
CA GLU A 477 3.18 0.82 -21.64
C GLU A 477 3.51 1.85 -22.73
N GLU A 478 4.74 2.35 -22.77
CA GLU A 478 5.22 3.30 -23.79
C GLU A 478 5.60 2.64 -25.14
N SER A 479 5.63 1.30 -25.26
CA SER A 479 6.27 0.59 -26.38
C SER A 479 5.64 -0.77 -26.75
N GLU A 480 4.32 -0.87 -26.81
CA GLU A 480 3.60 -2.11 -27.17
C GLU A 480 4.08 -2.82 -28.45
N LYS A 481 4.63 -2.07 -29.43
CA LYS A 481 5.19 -2.65 -30.67
C LYS A 481 6.49 -3.43 -30.43
N LEU A 482 7.36 -2.93 -29.54
CA LEU A 482 8.63 -3.58 -29.20
C LEU A 482 8.39 -4.83 -28.34
N ASP A 483 7.41 -4.78 -27.44
CA ASP A 483 7.12 -5.91 -26.55
C ASP A 483 6.49 -7.11 -27.27
N LEU A 484 5.62 -6.82 -28.24
CA LEU A 484 5.09 -7.86 -29.13
C LEU A 484 6.23 -8.56 -29.89
N GLN A 485 7.21 -7.79 -30.37
CA GLN A 485 8.37 -8.33 -31.07
C GLN A 485 9.22 -9.20 -30.13
N ASN A 486 9.46 -8.78 -28.89
CA ASN A 486 10.20 -9.59 -27.91
C ASN A 486 9.52 -10.95 -27.64
N ALA A 487 8.19 -10.97 -27.51
CA ALA A 487 7.45 -12.22 -27.32
C ALA A 487 7.47 -13.12 -28.58
N LEU A 488 7.39 -12.54 -29.78
CA LEU A 488 7.50 -13.25 -31.06
C LEU A 488 8.90 -13.82 -31.29
N ASP A 489 9.94 -13.06 -30.97
CA ASP A 489 11.32 -13.48 -31.09
C ASP A 489 11.61 -14.64 -30.13
N LEU A 490 11.19 -14.51 -28.87
CA LEU A 490 11.33 -15.58 -27.88
C LEU A 490 10.55 -16.83 -28.31
N HIS A 491 9.31 -16.68 -28.80
CA HIS A 491 8.53 -17.80 -29.33
C HIS A 491 9.23 -18.50 -30.49
N SER A 492 9.83 -17.74 -31.41
CA SER A 492 10.58 -18.28 -32.55
C SER A 492 11.82 -19.05 -32.09
N VAL A 493 12.58 -18.50 -31.15
CA VAL A 493 13.78 -19.14 -30.56
C VAL A 493 13.41 -20.45 -29.86
N LEU A 494 12.38 -20.44 -29.01
CA LEU A 494 11.94 -21.65 -28.30
C LEU A 494 11.35 -22.70 -29.25
N SER A 495 10.55 -22.28 -30.23
CA SER A 495 9.98 -23.19 -31.23
C SER A 495 11.06 -23.90 -32.03
N PHE A 496 12.15 -23.19 -32.33
CA PHE A 496 13.32 -23.79 -32.96
C PHE A 496 14.08 -24.73 -32.01
N HIS A 497 14.34 -24.29 -30.77
CA HIS A 497 15.10 -25.05 -29.78
C HIS A 497 14.42 -26.37 -29.36
N TYR A 498 13.09 -26.34 -29.17
CA TYR A 498 12.27 -27.49 -28.79
C TYR A 498 11.58 -28.19 -29.96
N LYS A 499 12.01 -27.93 -31.19
CA LYS A 499 11.47 -28.59 -32.39
C LYS A 499 11.48 -30.11 -32.22
N ASN A 500 10.33 -30.74 -32.47
CA ASN A 500 10.09 -32.18 -32.29
C ASN A 500 10.22 -32.70 -30.84
N LYS A 501 10.33 -31.83 -29.84
CA LYS A 501 10.42 -32.19 -28.41
C LYS A 501 9.22 -31.67 -27.62
N ALA A 502 8.71 -30.49 -27.97
CA ALA A 502 7.58 -29.86 -27.30
C ALA A 502 6.87 -28.88 -28.25
N ASN A 503 5.59 -28.65 -28.00
CA ASN A 503 4.81 -27.60 -28.65
C ASN A 503 4.90 -26.29 -27.85
N VAL A 504 5.20 -25.20 -28.55
CA VAL A 504 5.34 -23.87 -27.98
C VAL A 504 4.18 -22.98 -28.43
N GLY A 505 3.35 -22.54 -27.49
CA GLY A 505 2.26 -21.61 -27.72
C GLY A 505 2.70 -20.15 -27.51
N LEU A 506 1.95 -19.23 -28.10
CA LEU A 506 2.16 -17.79 -27.94
C LEU A 506 0.84 -17.12 -27.53
N MET A 507 0.88 -16.27 -26.52
CA MET A 507 -0.25 -15.45 -26.11
C MET A 507 0.17 -14.00 -25.88
N HIS A 508 -0.51 -13.04 -26.49
CA HIS A 508 -0.20 -11.62 -26.31
C HIS A 508 -1.46 -10.74 -26.33
N GLY A 509 -1.31 -9.46 -25.96
CA GLY A 509 -2.42 -8.50 -25.82
C GLY A 509 -3.30 -8.36 -27.06
N LYS A 510 -2.70 -8.41 -28.27
CA LYS A 510 -3.40 -8.24 -29.55
C LYS A 510 -4.29 -9.42 -29.99
N LEU A 511 -4.19 -10.59 -29.34
CA LEU A 511 -5.08 -11.70 -29.65
C LEU A 511 -6.51 -11.32 -29.21
N SER A 512 -7.49 -11.75 -30.00
CA SER A 512 -8.90 -11.70 -29.61
C SER A 512 -9.13 -12.54 -28.35
N SER A 513 -10.22 -12.27 -27.62
CA SER A 513 -10.56 -13.05 -26.43
C SER A 513 -10.72 -14.55 -26.74
N THR A 514 -11.32 -14.88 -27.89
CA THR A 514 -11.48 -16.27 -28.34
C THR A 514 -10.15 -16.95 -28.60
N GLU A 515 -9.20 -16.28 -29.26
CA GLU A 515 -7.87 -16.85 -29.53
C GLU A 515 -7.07 -17.06 -28.23
N LYS A 516 -7.16 -16.11 -27.28
CA LYS A 516 -6.54 -16.28 -25.95
C LYS A 516 -7.12 -17.49 -25.23
N ASP A 517 -8.44 -17.64 -25.30
CA ASP A 517 -9.11 -18.76 -24.64
C ASP A 517 -8.72 -20.10 -25.26
N ASP A 518 -8.61 -20.18 -26.60
CA ASP A 518 -8.19 -21.39 -27.31
C ASP A 518 -6.75 -21.80 -26.96
N VAL A 519 -5.81 -20.83 -26.93
CA VAL A 519 -4.43 -21.09 -26.52
C VAL A 519 -4.36 -21.59 -25.08
N MET A 520 -5.13 -20.98 -24.18
CA MET A 520 -5.16 -21.39 -22.77
C MET A 520 -5.81 -22.76 -22.58
N LYS A 521 -6.84 -23.12 -23.37
CA LYS A 521 -7.44 -24.45 -23.37
C LYS A 521 -6.44 -25.51 -23.85
N ALA A 522 -5.73 -25.26 -24.95
CA ALA A 522 -4.68 -26.15 -25.45
C ALA A 522 -3.54 -26.33 -24.43
N PHE A 523 -3.16 -25.24 -23.74
CA PHE A 523 -2.17 -25.31 -22.66
C PHE A 523 -2.72 -26.11 -21.46
N ALA A 524 -3.94 -25.85 -20.98
CA ALA A 524 -4.53 -26.60 -19.87
C ALA A 524 -4.70 -28.10 -20.18
N ALA A 525 -4.97 -28.46 -21.44
CA ALA A 525 -5.06 -29.84 -21.94
C ALA A 525 -3.70 -30.51 -22.18
N ASN A 526 -2.58 -29.82 -21.92
CA ASN A 526 -1.22 -30.29 -22.17
C ASN A 526 -0.91 -30.60 -23.66
N GLU A 527 -1.65 -30.00 -24.59
CA GLU A 527 -1.34 -30.03 -26.03
C GLU A 527 -0.17 -29.11 -26.36
N VAL A 528 -0.06 -28.02 -25.59
CA VAL A 528 1.07 -27.08 -25.57
C VAL A 528 1.82 -27.24 -24.25
N GLN A 529 3.12 -27.55 -24.29
CA GLN A 529 3.93 -27.74 -23.08
C GLN A 529 4.64 -26.46 -22.63
N ILE A 530 4.90 -25.54 -23.56
CA ILE A 530 5.55 -24.25 -23.26
C ILE A 530 4.64 -23.11 -23.72
N LEU A 531 4.27 -22.21 -22.82
CA LEU A 531 3.51 -21.01 -23.18
C LEU A 531 4.38 -19.76 -23.05
N VAL A 532 4.67 -19.13 -24.18
CA VAL A 532 5.27 -17.79 -24.22
C VAL A 532 4.17 -16.76 -24.16
N SER A 533 4.26 -15.82 -23.23
CA SER A 533 3.27 -14.77 -23.14
C SER A 533 3.80 -13.47 -22.58
N THR A 534 3.05 -12.39 -22.80
CA THR A 534 3.21 -11.14 -22.06
C THR A 534 2.46 -11.20 -20.72
N THR A 535 2.29 -10.08 -20.01
CA THR A 535 1.51 -10.01 -18.75
C THR A 535 0.04 -10.43 -18.85
N VAL A 536 -0.46 -10.81 -20.04
CA VAL A 536 -1.84 -11.23 -20.26
C VAL A 536 -2.18 -12.56 -19.55
N VAL A 537 -1.19 -13.39 -19.19
CA VAL A 537 -1.39 -14.62 -18.36
C VAL A 537 -1.87 -14.29 -16.95
N GLU A 538 -1.89 -13.01 -16.54
CA GLU A 538 -2.46 -12.56 -15.28
C GLU A 538 -3.90 -13.05 -15.03
N VAL A 539 -4.63 -13.51 -16.05
CA VAL A 539 -5.98 -14.04 -15.86
C VAL A 539 -5.96 -15.53 -15.51
N GLY A 540 -6.00 -15.80 -14.22
CA GLY A 540 -6.91 -16.80 -13.63
C GLY A 540 -6.70 -18.31 -13.81
N VAL A 541 -6.24 -18.80 -14.95
CA VAL A 541 -6.37 -20.22 -15.30
C VAL A 541 -5.50 -21.11 -14.41
N ASN A 542 -6.14 -22.06 -13.72
CA ASN A 542 -5.44 -23.08 -12.95
C ASN A 542 -4.88 -24.18 -13.88
N VAL A 543 -3.55 -24.32 -13.96
CA VAL A 543 -2.87 -25.43 -14.67
C VAL A 543 -1.97 -26.18 -13.68
N PRO A 544 -2.48 -27.22 -12.98
CA PRO A 544 -1.72 -27.93 -11.94
C PRO A 544 -0.43 -28.60 -12.41
N ASN A 545 -0.34 -28.91 -13.70
CA ASN A 545 0.81 -29.56 -14.33
C ASN A 545 1.93 -28.59 -14.75
N ALA A 546 1.70 -27.28 -14.65
CA ALA A 546 2.73 -26.28 -14.90
C ALA A 546 3.64 -26.12 -13.65
N THR A 547 4.88 -26.58 -13.77
CA THR A 547 5.85 -26.60 -12.66
C THR A 547 6.91 -25.50 -12.79
N VAL A 548 7.11 -24.92 -13.97
CA VAL A 548 8.15 -23.90 -14.22
C VAL A 548 7.53 -22.57 -14.65
N MET A 549 7.91 -21.51 -13.95
CA MET A 549 7.65 -20.11 -14.32
C MET A 549 8.99 -19.44 -14.63
N VAL A 550 9.16 -18.90 -15.84
CA VAL A 550 10.31 -18.07 -16.19
C VAL A 550 9.83 -16.67 -16.52
N ILE A 551 10.42 -15.67 -15.89
CA ILE A 551 10.10 -14.26 -16.14
C ILE A 551 11.34 -13.63 -16.75
N TYR A 552 11.23 -13.25 -18.03
CA TYR A 552 12.29 -12.61 -18.78
C TYR A 552 12.36 -11.12 -18.45
N ASP A 553 13.56 -10.52 -18.46
CA ASP A 553 13.80 -9.12 -18.05
C ASP A 553 13.04 -8.76 -16.75
N ALA A 554 13.16 -9.62 -15.74
CA ALA A 554 12.37 -9.58 -14.50
C ALA A 554 12.51 -8.26 -13.72
N ASP A 555 13.63 -7.54 -13.90
CA ASP A 555 13.88 -6.23 -13.29
C ASP A 555 12.92 -5.13 -13.75
N ARG A 556 12.23 -5.34 -14.89
CA ARG A 556 11.21 -4.41 -15.41
C ARG A 556 9.86 -4.53 -14.73
N PHE A 557 9.63 -5.60 -13.96
CA PHE A 557 8.36 -5.82 -13.27
C PHE A 557 8.36 -5.24 -11.87
N GLY A 558 7.17 -4.87 -11.40
CA GLY A 558 6.93 -4.61 -9.98
C GLY A 558 6.98 -5.91 -9.16
N LEU A 559 7.32 -5.80 -7.87
CA LEU A 559 7.41 -6.97 -7.00
C LEU A 559 6.05 -7.70 -6.88
N SER A 560 4.95 -6.93 -6.82
CA SER A 560 3.58 -7.47 -6.79
C SER A 560 3.19 -8.22 -8.06
N GLN A 561 3.67 -7.79 -9.24
CA GLN A 561 3.46 -8.48 -10.52
C GLN A 561 4.28 -9.78 -10.57
N LEU A 562 5.55 -9.72 -10.17
CA LEU A 562 6.41 -10.90 -10.07
C LEU A 562 5.79 -11.97 -9.16
N HIS A 563 5.22 -11.55 -8.02
CA HIS A 563 4.54 -12.44 -7.10
C HIS A 563 3.30 -13.10 -7.69
N GLN A 564 2.44 -12.33 -8.38
CA GLN A 564 1.28 -12.87 -9.07
C GLN A 564 1.66 -13.89 -10.15
N LEU A 565 2.70 -13.60 -10.93
CA LEU A 565 3.22 -14.51 -11.95
C LEU A 565 3.80 -15.77 -11.30
N ARG A 566 4.61 -15.65 -10.24
CA ARG A 566 5.09 -16.80 -9.45
C ARG A 566 3.94 -17.68 -8.97
N GLY A 567 2.85 -17.09 -8.49
CA GLY A 567 1.66 -17.80 -8.02
C GLY A 567 0.87 -18.58 -9.09
N ARG A 568 1.24 -18.46 -10.38
CA ARG A 568 0.65 -19.25 -11.48
C ARG A 568 1.16 -20.69 -11.51
N VAL A 569 2.29 -20.98 -10.87
CA VAL A 569 2.82 -22.34 -10.67
C VAL A 569 2.67 -22.80 -9.21
N GLY A 570 3.01 -24.06 -8.91
CA GLY A 570 2.89 -24.58 -7.54
C GLY A 570 1.45 -24.88 -7.11
N ARG A 571 0.60 -25.29 -8.07
CA ARG A 571 -0.80 -25.69 -7.84
C ARG A 571 -1.00 -27.21 -7.79
N GLY A 572 -0.03 -27.98 -8.26
CA GLY A 572 0.01 -29.45 -8.14
C GLY A 572 0.79 -29.93 -6.90
N SER A 573 0.97 -31.25 -6.79
CA SER A 573 1.77 -31.91 -5.74
C SER A 573 3.29 -31.84 -5.97
N GLU A 574 3.70 -31.43 -7.17
CA GLU A 574 5.09 -31.41 -7.60
C GLU A 574 5.82 -30.16 -7.13
N GLN A 575 7.15 -30.27 -7.04
CA GLN A 575 7.99 -29.11 -6.79
C GLN A 575 7.88 -28.15 -7.97
N SER A 576 7.74 -26.86 -7.68
CA SER A 576 7.64 -25.81 -8.69
C SER A 576 8.74 -24.79 -8.55
N TYR A 577 9.09 -24.18 -9.67
CA TYR A 577 10.28 -23.34 -9.83
C TYR A 577 9.89 -22.01 -10.46
N CYS A 578 10.42 -20.92 -9.93
CA CYS A 578 10.29 -19.58 -10.49
C CYS A 578 11.67 -19.04 -10.81
N ILE A 579 11.96 -18.77 -12.08
CA ILE A 579 13.26 -18.33 -12.57
C ILE A 579 13.13 -16.90 -13.08
N LEU A 580 13.75 -15.96 -12.37
CA LEU A 580 13.81 -14.55 -12.72
C LEU A 580 15.06 -14.33 -13.56
N VAL A 581 14.89 -14.05 -14.85
CA VAL A 581 15.99 -13.76 -15.77
C VAL A 581 16.10 -12.24 -15.89
N GLY A 582 17.24 -11.65 -15.52
CA GLY A 582 17.43 -10.21 -15.66
C GLY A 582 18.78 -9.72 -15.16
N ASP A 583 19.21 -8.58 -15.69
CA ASP A 583 20.48 -7.92 -15.38
C ASP A 583 20.24 -6.46 -14.91
N PRO A 584 19.66 -6.27 -13.69
CA PRO A 584 19.33 -4.95 -13.16
C PRO A 584 20.57 -4.07 -13.03
N LYS A 585 20.49 -2.87 -13.62
CA LYS A 585 21.56 -1.85 -13.54
C LYS A 585 21.49 -0.99 -12.27
N SER A 586 20.31 -0.88 -11.65
CA SER A 586 20.09 -0.08 -10.44
C SER A 586 20.14 -0.92 -9.17
N GLU A 587 20.55 -0.33 -8.05
CA GLU A 587 20.53 -0.98 -6.74
C GLU A 587 19.10 -1.38 -6.33
N VAL A 588 18.12 -0.50 -6.58
CA VAL A 588 16.68 -0.80 -6.35
C VAL A 588 16.22 -2.03 -7.14
N GLY A 589 16.68 -2.20 -8.39
CA GLY A 589 16.36 -3.35 -9.21
C GLY A 589 16.95 -4.65 -8.65
N LYS A 590 18.20 -4.61 -8.17
CA LYS A 590 18.85 -5.75 -7.52
C LYS A 590 18.15 -6.13 -6.22
N GLU A 591 17.82 -5.15 -5.39
CA GLU A 591 17.14 -5.35 -4.12
C GLU A 591 15.76 -5.99 -4.35
N ARG A 592 14.99 -5.50 -5.33
CA ARG A 592 13.70 -6.09 -5.71
C ARG A 592 13.80 -7.57 -6.11
N LEU A 593 14.73 -7.94 -6.98
CA LEU A 593 14.91 -9.34 -7.38
C LEU A 593 15.41 -10.20 -6.22
N THR A 594 16.26 -9.65 -5.35
CA THR A 594 16.75 -10.35 -4.15
C THR A 594 15.60 -10.68 -3.20
N ILE A 595 14.77 -9.68 -2.85
CA ILE A 595 13.59 -9.86 -1.99
C ILE A 595 12.65 -10.95 -2.54
N MET A 596 12.44 -10.99 -3.86
CA MET A 596 11.61 -11.98 -4.52
C MET A 596 12.15 -13.43 -4.35
N THR A 597 13.45 -13.60 -4.16
CA THR A 597 14.09 -14.90 -3.89
C THR A 597 14.07 -15.32 -2.42
N GLU A 598 13.98 -14.35 -1.49
CA GLU A 598 14.08 -14.60 -0.05
C GLU A 598 12.77 -15.06 0.58
N THR A 599 11.63 -14.53 0.12
CA THR A 599 10.32 -14.85 0.71
C THR A 599 9.30 -15.31 -0.33
N ASN A 600 8.47 -16.26 0.10
CA ASN A 600 7.30 -16.72 -0.65
C ASN A 600 6.00 -16.02 -0.22
N ASP A 601 6.04 -15.27 0.89
CA ASP A 601 4.86 -14.62 1.46
C ASP A 601 4.54 -13.34 0.68
N GLY A 602 3.38 -13.31 0.04
CA GLY A 602 2.92 -12.16 -0.70
C GLY A 602 2.71 -10.90 0.16
N PHE A 603 2.33 -11.04 1.44
CA PHE A 603 2.16 -9.89 2.33
C PHE A 603 3.49 -9.22 2.64
N GLU A 604 4.51 -10.03 2.97
CA GLU A 604 5.87 -9.55 3.21
C GLU A 604 6.45 -8.87 1.96
N LEU A 605 6.24 -9.46 0.78
CA LEU A 605 6.63 -8.84 -0.49
C LEU A 605 5.96 -7.49 -0.66
N SER A 606 4.64 -7.39 -0.49
CA SER A 606 3.94 -6.12 -0.70
C SER A 606 4.34 -5.03 0.30
N GLU A 607 4.73 -5.38 1.53
CA GLU A 607 5.34 -4.44 2.47
C GLU A 607 6.70 -3.94 1.96
N LYS A 608 7.55 -4.85 1.47
CA LYS A 608 8.85 -4.51 0.89
C LYS A 608 8.74 -3.67 -0.40
N ASP A 609 7.77 -3.97 -1.26
CA ASP A 609 7.51 -3.17 -2.47
C ASP A 609 7.13 -1.73 -2.12
N LEU A 610 6.36 -1.55 -1.04
CA LEU A 610 5.98 -0.23 -0.55
C LEU A 610 7.17 0.54 0.02
N GLU A 611 8.03 -0.13 0.79
CA GLU A 611 9.29 0.44 1.29
C GLU A 611 10.20 0.91 0.13
N LEU A 612 10.33 0.11 -0.94
CA LEU A 612 11.17 0.41 -2.10
C LEU A 612 10.64 1.54 -2.99
N ARG A 613 9.32 1.60 -3.20
CA ARG A 613 8.68 2.59 -4.09
C ARG A 613 8.42 3.94 -3.41
N GLY A 614 8.28 3.93 -2.09
CA GLY A 614 7.80 5.08 -1.33
C GLY A 614 6.30 5.37 -1.58
N PRO A 615 5.69 6.27 -0.78
CA PRO A 615 4.24 6.49 -0.78
C PRO A 615 3.68 7.12 -2.07
N GLY A 616 4.52 7.78 -2.89
CA GLY A 616 4.07 8.61 -4.02
C GLY A 616 3.63 7.84 -5.28
N ASP A 617 4.17 6.64 -5.51
CA ASP A 617 3.92 5.87 -6.76
C ASP A 617 2.77 4.86 -6.64
N PHE A 618 2.47 4.37 -5.43
CA PHE A 618 1.37 3.41 -5.24
C PHE A 618 -0.01 4.04 -5.50
N PHE A 619 -0.14 5.34 -5.29
CA PHE A 619 -1.40 6.07 -5.44
C PHE A 619 -1.52 6.85 -6.75
N GLY A 620 -0.48 6.84 -7.59
CA GLY A 620 -0.38 7.72 -8.75
C GLY A 620 -0.38 9.20 -8.36
N LYS A 621 0.12 10.06 -9.24
CA LYS A 621 -0.03 11.50 -9.07
C LYS A 621 -1.53 11.85 -9.01
N GLN A 622 -2.00 12.27 -7.84
CA GLN A 622 -3.32 12.88 -7.60
C GLN A 622 -4.55 11.96 -7.72
N GLN A 623 -4.55 10.78 -7.08
CA GLN A 623 -5.83 10.18 -6.70
C GLN A 623 -6.35 10.84 -5.42
N SER A 624 -7.49 11.53 -5.55
CA SER A 624 -8.28 12.15 -4.50
C SER A 624 -8.69 11.12 -3.44
N GLY A 625 -7.99 11.07 -2.30
CA GLY A 625 -8.42 10.22 -1.18
C GLY A 625 -7.38 9.91 -0.11
N VAL A 626 -6.08 9.94 -0.44
CA VAL A 626 -5.05 9.70 0.59
C VAL A 626 -4.91 10.94 1.47
N PRO A 627 -5.05 10.81 2.80
CA PRO A 627 -4.85 11.93 3.71
C PRO A 627 -3.38 12.38 3.69
N GLU A 628 -3.17 13.69 3.61
CA GLU A 628 -1.85 14.29 3.80
C GLU A 628 -1.60 14.43 5.32
N PHE A 629 -0.71 13.60 5.86
CA PHE A 629 -0.28 13.68 7.26
C PHE A 629 0.81 14.74 7.40
N LYS A 630 0.81 15.47 8.52
CA LYS A 630 1.76 16.56 8.78
C LYS A 630 3.15 16.02 9.09
N MET A 631 3.23 14.89 9.79
CA MET A 631 4.49 14.27 10.20
C MET A 631 4.54 12.76 9.98
N ALA A 632 3.40 12.09 10.13
CA ALA A 632 3.30 10.65 9.99
C ALA A 632 3.54 10.19 8.55
N ASP A 633 4.26 9.09 8.37
CA ASP A 633 4.43 8.43 7.08
C ASP A 633 3.81 7.04 7.16
N MET A 634 2.78 6.79 6.35
CA MET A 634 2.04 5.52 6.39
C MET A 634 2.90 4.28 6.13
N VAL A 635 4.00 4.44 5.40
CA VAL A 635 4.92 3.36 5.04
C VAL A 635 5.92 3.16 6.17
N HIS A 636 6.66 4.22 6.51
CA HIS A 636 7.73 4.14 7.51
C HIS A 636 7.19 3.90 8.93
N ASP A 637 6.00 4.41 9.24
CA ASP A 637 5.38 4.33 10.55
C ASP A 637 4.21 3.32 10.60
N TYR A 638 4.19 2.31 9.70
CA TYR A 638 3.07 1.36 9.55
C TYR A 638 2.64 0.68 10.87
N ARG A 639 3.59 0.38 11.76
CA ARG A 639 3.31 -0.24 13.07
C ARG A 639 2.49 0.68 13.96
N ALA A 640 2.78 1.98 13.95
CA ALA A 640 2.02 2.96 14.70
C ALA A 640 0.60 3.09 14.14
N LEU A 641 0.46 3.07 12.80
CA LEU A 641 -0.83 3.09 12.11
C LEU A 641 -1.69 1.88 12.47
N GLU A 642 -1.12 0.67 12.53
CA GLU A 642 -1.87 -0.54 12.91
C GLU A 642 -2.34 -0.50 14.35
N VAL A 643 -1.48 -0.10 15.29
CA VAL A 643 -1.83 0.03 16.71
C VAL A 643 -2.95 1.06 16.87
N ALA A 644 -2.80 2.23 16.26
CA ALA A 644 -3.80 3.30 16.27
C ALA A 644 -5.15 2.82 15.71
N ARG A 645 -5.16 2.01 14.65
CA ARG A 645 -6.39 1.41 14.11
C ARG A 645 -7.07 0.49 15.12
N ASN A 646 -6.32 -0.42 15.75
CA ASN A 646 -6.89 -1.37 16.68
C ASN A 646 -7.51 -0.64 17.89
N ASP A 647 -6.81 0.36 18.43
CA ASP A 647 -7.35 1.20 19.52
C ASP A 647 -8.60 1.99 19.08
N ALA A 648 -8.59 2.60 17.89
CA ALA A 648 -9.76 3.30 17.34
C ALA A 648 -10.96 2.37 17.13
N THR A 649 -10.72 1.14 16.66
CA THR A 649 -11.76 0.14 16.43
C THR A 649 -12.42 -0.29 17.74
N LEU A 650 -11.61 -0.58 18.76
CA LEU A 650 -12.09 -0.92 20.10
C LEU A 650 -12.91 0.22 20.69
N LEU A 651 -12.44 1.46 20.53
CA LEU A 651 -13.10 2.63 21.06
C LEU A 651 -14.45 2.89 20.37
N VAL A 652 -14.50 2.88 19.03
CA VAL A 652 -15.73 3.13 18.25
C VAL A 652 -16.78 2.04 18.47
N ASN A 653 -16.37 0.79 18.68
CA ASN A 653 -17.29 -0.31 18.95
C ASN A 653 -17.84 -0.32 20.38
N SER A 654 -17.19 0.39 21.31
CA SER A 654 -17.69 0.56 22.67
C SER A 654 -18.82 1.59 22.74
N ASP A 655 -19.92 1.25 23.41
CA ASP A 655 -21.01 2.20 23.70
C ASP A 655 -20.56 3.37 24.58
N VAL A 656 -19.51 3.17 25.38
CA VAL A 656 -18.96 4.20 26.28
C VAL A 656 -18.46 5.39 25.48
N PHE A 657 -17.81 5.16 24.33
CA PHE A 657 -17.32 6.25 23.45
C PHE A 657 -18.44 7.20 23.02
N TRP A 658 -19.62 6.65 22.72
CA TRP A 658 -20.75 7.41 22.18
C TRP A 658 -21.59 8.11 23.27
N LYS A 659 -21.41 7.76 24.56
CA LYS A 659 -22.23 8.27 25.66
C LYS A 659 -21.44 9.04 26.71
N ALA A 660 -20.23 8.61 27.05
CA ALA A 660 -19.45 9.17 28.16
C ALA A 660 -18.86 10.56 27.84
N ASN A 661 -18.87 11.44 28.84
CA ASN A 661 -18.39 12.82 28.71
C ASN A 661 -16.88 12.91 28.46
N GLU A 662 -16.11 11.93 28.90
CA GLU A 662 -14.65 11.89 28.72
C GLU A 662 -14.21 11.88 27.24
N TYR A 663 -15.04 11.33 26.35
CA TYR A 663 -14.79 11.28 24.91
C TYR A 663 -15.47 12.40 24.12
N GLN A 664 -16.08 13.39 24.81
CA GLN A 664 -16.76 14.51 24.14
C GLN A 664 -15.80 15.29 23.23
N GLY A 665 -14.54 15.48 23.63
CA GLY A 665 -13.53 16.17 22.82
C GLY A 665 -13.27 15.47 21.48
N LEU A 666 -13.20 14.15 21.47
CA LEU A 666 -13.06 13.34 20.26
C LEU A 666 -14.31 13.38 19.38
N ARG A 667 -15.50 13.33 19.98
CA ARG A 667 -16.77 13.44 19.23
C ARG A 667 -16.92 14.80 18.55
N VAL A 668 -16.59 15.89 19.23
CA VAL A 668 -16.57 17.25 18.65
C VAL A 668 -15.53 17.36 17.52
N TYR A 669 -14.37 16.71 17.67
CA TYR A 669 -13.39 16.62 16.58
C TYR A 669 -13.99 15.90 15.35
N LEU A 670 -14.64 14.74 15.54
CA LEU A 670 -15.30 13.99 14.47
C LEU A 670 -16.39 14.83 13.78
N GLU A 671 -17.21 15.56 14.53
CA GLU A 671 -18.24 16.47 14.00
C GLU A 671 -17.64 17.55 13.09
N ARG A 672 -16.58 18.22 13.55
CA ARG A 672 -15.89 19.27 12.76
C ARG A 672 -15.29 18.75 11.47
N THR A 673 -14.86 17.49 11.43
CA THR A 673 -14.32 16.86 10.21
C THR A 673 -15.38 16.52 9.15
N GLY A 674 -16.65 16.86 9.40
CA GLY A 674 -17.75 16.73 8.44
C GLY A 674 -18.38 15.34 8.36
N ILE A 675 -18.04 14.44 9.29
CA ILE A 675 -18.53 13.04 9.28
C ILE A 675 -20.05 12.92 9.29
N PHE A 676 -20.73 13.83 10.00
CA PHE A 676 -22.20 13.83 10.06
C PHE A 676 -22.87 14.63 8.94
N ASN A 677 -22.08 15.37 8.15
CA ASN A 677 -22.58 16.25 7.08
C ASN A 677 -22.33 15.68 5.67
N SER A 678 -21.55 14.62 5.54
CA SER A 678 -21.26 14.00 4.25
C SER A 678 -22.45 13.18 3.74
N GLU A 679 -23.23 13.80 2.86
CA GLU A 679 -23.66 13.13 1.63
C GLU A 679 -22.45 12.42 0.99
N LYS A 680 -22.71 11.23 0.43
CA LYS A 680 -21.78 10.30 -0.22
C LYS A 680 -20.46 10.94 -0.69
N LEU A 681 -19.35 10.44 -0.14
CA LEU A 681 -18.03 10.55 -0.75
C LEU A 681 -18.03 9.67 -2.02
N ASP A 682 -18.69 10.13 -3.08
CA ASP A 682 -18.57 9.54 -4.43
C ASP A 682 -17.34 10.12 -5.16
#